data_AF-A0A7V2X8B9-F1
#
_entry.id   AF-A0A7V2X8B9-F1
#
_cell.length_a   1.000
_cell.length_b   1.000
_cell.length_c   1.000
_cell.angle_alpha   90.00
_cell.angle_beta   90.00
_cell.angle_gamma   90.00
#
_symmetry.space_group_name_H-M   'P 1'
#
loop_
_entity.id
_entity.type
_entity.pdbx_description
1 polymer ?
#
loop_
_entity_poly.entity_id
_entity_poly.type
_entity_poly.pdbx_seq_one_letter_code
_entity_poly.pdbx_strand_id
1 'polypeptide(L)'
;HLDRLARMVERDKNHPSIIIWSMGNEAGPGHNFAAGARLIKSLDSSRPIHYERDNTVTDIHSEMYFTPQEMRDFVEKTWDGKPFFQCEYAHAMGNSVGNLDEYWEVIESDPRFMGGCIWDFVDQGIRKPFSDPRGPRREPAPNYAHDWFFAYGGDYDDRPTDWNFCCNGLFQPDRRPSPATRQVKKTYQNIRVRATDPAGGKIEIRSVYDFVTTDFVRALWKLEENGVKIQEGDLGVIALAPGASQEVTVPFTLPDNPKPWTEYWVTVSFVLDRDLPWAEKGFEIAWDQFRIPLNTAVAAPDKPDSAPKIRRSRSETVVSGAGFELRFDGKTGFITSWKVGGSELLRGAIKPNFWRAPTDNDRGNNMPKRLGRWRDAVDSMKLEDLKAESQGSDAVVRAVYAMKPADADLTLEYRVNGQGAVTVSMDFVPKSQAPELPRFGMQAEVVRNLDRLTWLGRGPGENYWDRQTGYPVGRWTGTVEELIHPYVRPQENGNRVGVRWAALTDASGSGLIVAGLAPGALQSWPADTTPGSVPEDWPPYLCVSLWPYTMDDLDRSTHNCMLPRRDFHVFNIDWNQTGVGGDDSWGARPHDEYTLFCRPYRYQFVLGPLRPGSDPDEVARNLRTRLQPVRQDGK
;
A
#
# COMPACT_ATOMS: atom_id res chain seq x y z
N HIS A 1 38.64 -4.15 22.60
CA HIS A 1 38.28 -4.99 21.44
C HIS A 1 38.45 -6.47 21.76
N LEU A 2 39.69 -6.98 21.88
CA LEU A 2 39.94 -8.42 22.05
C LEU A 2 39.20 -9.08 23.22
N ASP A 3 39.14 -8.44 24.41
CA ASP A 3 38.39 -8.99 25.56
C ASP A 3 36.91 -9.26 25.25
N ARG A 4 36.24 -8.34 24.55
CA ARG A 4 34.82 -8.49 24.17
C ARG A 4 34.61 -9.66 23.22
N LEU A 5 35.47 -9.79 22.21
CA LEU A 5 35.40 -10.85 21.21
C LEU A 5 35.71 -12.22 21.84
N ALA A 6 36.78 -12.32 22.62
CA ALA A 6 37.17 -13.55 23.29
C ALA A 6 36.07 -14.05 24.23
N ARG A 7 35.51 -13.15 25.06
CA ARG A 7 34.46 -13.52 26.03
C ARG A 7 33.16 -13.94 25.36
N MET A 8 32.80 -13.33 24.23
CA MET A 8 31.65 -13.76 23.42
C MET A 8 31.86 -15.19 22.90
N VAL A 9 32.98 -15.43 22.20
CA VAL A 9 33.25 -16.74 21.58
C VAL A 9 33.37 -17.83 22.64
N GLU A 10 34.14 -17.60 23.71
CA GLU A 10 34.31 -18.60 24.79
C GLU A 10 32.99 -18.97 25.46
N ARG A 11 32.12 -17.99 25.69
CA ARG A 11 30.80 -18.21 26.29
C ARG A 11 29.88 -18.99 25.34
N ASP A 12 29.90 -18.67 24.05
CA ASP A 12 28.80 -19.03 23.15
C ASP A 12 29.13 -20.11 22.09
N LYS A 13 30.40 -20.51 21.93
CA LYS A 13 30.86 -21.43 20.87
C LYS A 13 30.18 -22.80 20.79
N ASN A 14 29.50 -23.22 21.86
CA ASN A 14 28.80 -24.51 21.93
C ASN A 14 27.35 -24.45 21.43
N HIS A 15 26.84 -23.28 21.04
CA HIS A 15 25.47 -23.15 20.51
C HIS A 15 25.40 -23.44 19.00
N PRO A 16 24.65 -24.46 18.55
CA PRO A 16 24.53 -24.78 17.12
C PRO A 16 23.70 -23.75 16.34
N SER A 17 22.87 -22.97 17.03
CA SER A 17 22.08 -21.88 16.42
C SER A 17 22.95 -20.68 16.02
N ILE A 18 24.15 -20.54 16.58
CA ILE A 18 25.10 -19.52 16.16
C ILE A 18 25.85 -20.08 14.98
N ILE A 19 25.71 -19.44 13.81
CA ILE A 19 26.34 -19.87 12.56
C ILE A 19 27.39 -18.89 12.04
N ILE A 20 27.42 -17.65 12.55
CA ILE A 20 28.34 -16.57 12.13
C ILE A 20 28.79 -15.82 13.39
N TRP A 21 30.06 -15.40 13.44
CA TRP A 21 30.56 -14.46 14.45
C TRP A 21 30.61 -13.05 13.87
N SER A 22 29.88 -12.09 14.46
CA SER A 22 30.06 -10.67 14.15
C SER A 22 31.08 -10.03 15.11
N MET A 23 31.99 -9.19 14.59
CA MET A 23 32.99 -8.52 15.43
C MET A 23 32.50 -7.22 16.08
N GLY A 24 31.32 -6.71 15.70
CA GLY A 24 30.77 -5.45 16.21
C GLY A 24 29.92 -4.75 15.15
N ASN A 25 29.59 -3.49 15.41
CA ASN A 25 28.78 -2.64 14.52
C ASN A 25 29.37 -1.23 14.45
N GLU A 26 29.47 -0.66 13.25
CA GLU A 26 29.79 0.77 13.01
C GLU A 26 30.97 1.37 13.79
N ALA A 27 31.99 0.57 14.10
CA ALA A 27 33.15 0.99 14.88
C ALA A 27 34.41 1.28 14.02
N GLY A 28 34.22 1.40 12.70
CA GLY A 28 35.27 1.59 11.70
C GLY A 28 36.18 0.36 11.50
N PRO A 29 37.03 0.35 10.46
CA PRO A 29 38.05 -0.68 10.26
C PRO A 29 39.26 -0.48 11.19
N GLY A 30 40.14 -1.48 11.30
CA GLY A 30 41.46 -1.27 11.93
C GLY A 30 42.19 -2.50 12.45
N HIS A 31 43.45 -2.30 12.87
CA HIS A 31 44.35 -3.36 13.35
C HIS A 31 43.77 -4.17 14.52
N ASN A 32 42.91 -3.56 15.35
CA ASN A 32 42.20 -4.23 16.43
C ASN A 32 41.21 -5.28 15.92
N PHE A 33 40.52 -5.01 14.81
CA PHE A 33 39.61 -5.96 14.17
C PHE A 33 40.38 -7.05 13.42
N ALA A 34 41.49 -6.72 12.75
CA ALA A 34 42.38 -7.72 12.16
C ALA A 34 42.94 -8.71 13.22
N ALA A 35 43.34 -8.20 14.40
CA ALA A 35 43.75 -9.04 15.52
C ALA A 35 42.56 -9.81 16.11
N GLY A 36 41.38 -9.21 16.16
CA GLY A 36 40.12 -9.84 16.58
C GLY A 36 39.74 -11.02 15.70
N ALA A 37 39.80 -10.88 14.37
CA ALA A 37 39.51 -11.94 13.42
C ALA A 37 40.46 -13.14 13.61
N ARG A 38 41.78 -12.88 13.74
CA ARG A 38 42.76 -13.93 14.06
C ARG A 38 42.48 -14.62 15.38
N LEU A 39 42.10 -13.85 16.42
CA LEU A 39 41.75 -14.40 17.72
C LEU A 39 40.52 -15.30 17.62
N ILE A 40 39.43 -14.83 17.00
CA ILE A 40 38.20 -15.62 16.80
C ILE A 40 38.53 -16.92 16.08
N LYS A 41 39.26 -16.88 14.94
CA LYS A 41 39.65 -18.10 14.22
C LYS A 41 40.52 -19.06 15.04
N SER A 42 41.34 -18.54 15.96
CA SER A 42 42.15 -19.38 16.85
C SER A 42 41.33 -20.05 17.97
N LEU A 43 40.21 -19.44 18.36
CA LEU A 43 39.31 -19.97 19.40
C LEU A 43 38.23 -20.88 18.80
N ASP A 44 37.74 -20.55 17.61
CA ASP A 44 36.70 -21.28 16.88
C ASP A 44 36.88 -21.10 15.37
N SER A 45 37.36 -22.16 14.71
CA SER A 45 37.49 -22.20 13.25
C SER A 45 36.25 -22.79 12.54
N SER A 46 35.21 -23.20 13.28
CA SER A 46 34.04 -23.87 12.70
C SER A 46 33.01 -22.92 12.08
N ARG A 47 33.16 -21.60 12.31
CA ARG A 47 32.20 -20.57 11.85
C ARG A 47 32.88 -19.45 11.03
N PRO A 48 32.20 -18.88 10.03
CA PRO A 48 32.62 -17.66 9.37
C PRO A 48 32.54 -16.43 10.29
N ILE A 49 33.32 -15.41 9.93
CA ILE A 49 33.39 -14.11 10.59
C ILE A 49 32.78 -13.05 9.67
N HIS A 50 32.00 -12.17 10.27
CA HIS A 50 31.33 -11.01 9.67
C HIS A 50 31.74 -9.72 10.39
N TYR A 51 31.90 -8.63 9.63
CA TYR A 51 31.99 -7.25 10.12
C TYR A 51 31.91 -6.29 8.94
N GLU A 52 30.78 -5.57 8.80
CA GLU A 52 30.50 -4.73 7.63
C GLU A 52 31.55 -3.63 7.41
N ARG A 53 32.08 -3.01 8.48
CA ARG A 53 33.07 -1.92 8.34
C ARG A 53 34.47 -2.36 7.91
N ASP A 54 34.78 -3.67 7.81
CA ASP A 54 36.07 -4.15 7.30
C ASP A 54 35.96 -5.53 6.62
N ASN A 55 35.43 -5.53 5.40
CA ASN A 55 35.30 -6.73 4.58
C ASN A 55 36.65 -7.38 4.20
N THR A 56 37.82 -6.78 4.51
CA THR A 56 39.12 -7.38 4.13
C THR A 56 39.61 -8.46 5.10
N VAL A 57 39.10 -8.48 6.33
CA VAL A 57 39.51 -9.39 7.41
C VAL A 57 38.43 -10.42 7.79
N THR A 58 37.32 -10.46 7.05
CA THR A 58 36.14 -11.30 7.28
C THR A 58 36.00 -12.39 6.22
N ASP A 59 35.15 -13.38 6.47
CA ASP A 59 34.84 -14.46 5.51
C ASP A 59 33.62 -14.13 4.63
N ILE A 60 32.82 -13.16 5.05
CA ILE A 60 31.58 -12.71 4.38
C ILE A 60 31.76 -11.25 3.98
N HIS A 61 31.37 -10.92 2.75
CA HIS A 61 31.21 -9.52 2.34
C HIS A 61 29.87 -9.03 2.85
N SER A 62 29.87 -8.00 3.68
CA SER A 62 28.65 -7.45 4.23
C SER A 62 28.56 -5.96 4.10
N GLU A 63 27.35 -5.53 3.80
CA GLU A 63 26.98 -4.13 3.65
C GLU A 63 25.70 -3.85 4.44
N MET A 64 25.41 -2.57 4.67
CA MET A 64 24.16 -2.09 5.22
C MET A 64 23.45 -1.23 4.18
N TYR A 65 22.15 -1.47 3.98
CA TYR A 65 21.25 -0.64 3.17
C TYR A 65 21.69 -0.44 1.71
N PHE A 66 22.38 -1.41 1.12
CA PHE A 66 22.56 -1.42 -0.34
C PHE A 66 21.18 -1.53 -0.98
N THR A 67 20.92 -0.73 -2.01
CA THR A 67 19.75 -0.87 -2.87
C THR A 67 19.84 -2.16 -3.71
N PRO A 68 18.71 -2.70 -4.24
CA PRO A 68 18.76 -3.83 -5.16
C PRO A 68 19.66 -3.59 -6.38
N GLN A 69 19.77 -2.34 -6.85
CA GLN A 69 20.67 -2.00 -7.95
C GLN A 69 22.14 -2.04 -7.52
N GLU A 70 22.49 -1.53 -6.35
CA GLU A 70 23.86 -1.61 -5.82
C GLU A 70 24.30 -3.05 -5.57
N MET A 71 23.38 -3.93 -5.15
CA MET A 71 23.64 -5.36 -5.04
C MET A 71 24.01 -5.96 -6.41
N ARG A 72 23.22 -5.70 -7.46
CA ARG A 72 23.53 -6.15 -8.83
C ARG A 72 24.88 -5.62 -9.30
N ASP A 73 25.11 -4.33 -9.10
CA ASP A 73 26.36 -3.67 -9.46
C ASP A 73 27.58 -4.27 -8.75
N PHE A 74 27.46 -4.64 -7.47
CA PHE A 74 28.53 -5.30 -6.71
C PHE A 74 28.95 -6.60 -7.38
N VAL A 75 27.97 -7.47 -7.67
CA VAL A 75 28.21 -8.79 -8.27
C VAL A 75 28.87 -8.69 -9.64
N GLU A 76 28.50 -7.67 -10.44
CA GLU A 76 29.01 -7.47 -11.79
C GLU A 76 30.39 -6.80 -11.84
N LYS A 77 30.65 -5.87 -10.92
CA LYS A 77 31.77 -4.92 -11.05
C LYS A 77 32.86 -5.07 -9.99
N THR A 78 32.50 -5.47 -8.77
CA THR A 78 33.39 -5.36 -7.60
C THR A 78 33.43 -6.60 -6.70
N TRP A 79 32.85 -7.72 -7.15
CA TRP A 79 32.83 -8.96 -6.36
C TRP A 79 34.24 -9.40 -5.94
N ASP A 80 34.39 -9.68 -4.64
CA ASP A 80 35.67 -9.96 -3.99
C ASP A 80 35.92 -11.46 -3.71
N GLY A 81 35.06 -12.34 -4.23
CA GLY A 81 35.14 -13.79 -4.05
C GLY A 81 34.37 -14.32 -2.84
N LYS A 82 33.67 -13.48 -2.07
CA LYS A 82 32.92 -13.86 -0.86
C LYS A 82 31.41 -13.90 -1.10
N PRO A 83 30.63 -14.64 -0.28
CA PRO A 83 29.19 -14.47 -0.26
C PRO A 83 28.83 -13.06 0.23
N PHE A 84 27.77 -12.49 -0.32
CA PHE A 84 27.26 -11.16 0.02
C PHE A 84 26.06 -11.26 0.96
N PHE A 85 26.12 -10.52 2.07
CA PHE A 85 25.11 -10.50 3.11
C PHE A 85 24.75 -9.06 3.48
N GLN A 86 23.47 -8.72 3.54
CA GLN A 86 23.06 -7.44 4.10
C GLN A 86 22.81 -7.57 5.60
N CYS A 87 23.73 -7.13 6.45
CA CYS A 87 23.53 -7.22 7.89
C CYS A 87 22.41 -6.31 8.39
N GLU A 88 22.09 -5.26 7.64
CA GLU A 88 20.89 -4.43 7.81
C GLU A 88 20.37 -4.06 6.41
N TYR A 89 19.07 -4.23 6.15
CA TYR A 89 18.41 -3.73 4.93
C TYR A 89 16.93 -3.45 5.20
N ALA A 90 16.22 -2.84 4.22
CA ALA A 90 14.79 -2.59 4.27
C ALA A 90 14.34 -1.96 5.62
N HIS A 91 14.90 -0.81 5.95
CA HIS A 91 14.68 -0.09 7.21
C HIS A 91 13.18 0.15 7.51
N ALA A 92 12.64 -0.48 8.54
CA ALA A 92 11.20 -0.61 8.82
C ALA A 92 10.60 0.52 9.68
N MET A 93 11.24 1.68 9.75
CA MET A 93 10.78 2.84 10.52
C MET A 93 9.42 3.38 10.04
N GLY A 94 8.42 3.29 10.93
CA GLY A 94 7.05 3.67 10.64
C GLY A 94 6.45 2.88 9.47
N ASN A 95 5.71 3.57 8.60
CA ASN A 95 5.18 3.02 7.35
C ASN A 95 6.27 2.95 6.28
N SER A 96 6.97 1.82 6.21
CA SER A 96 8.14 1.58 5.36
C SER A 96 8.11 0.17 4.73
N VAL A 97 9.26 -0.42 4.41
CA VAL A 97 9.42 -1.76 3.81
C VAL A 97 8.71 -1.84 2.45
N GLY A 98 8.81 -0.77 1.67
CA GLY A 98 8.59 -0.80 0.23
C GLY A 98 9.68 -1.63 -0.45
N ASN A 99 9.42 -2.06 -1.68
CA ASN A 99 10.32 -2.78 -2.60
C ASN A 99 10.99 -4.08 -2.08
N LEU A 100 10.43 -4.70 -1.03
CA LEU A 100 11.01 -5.90 -0.44
C LEU A 100 11.10 -7.07 -1.45
N ASP A 101 10.19 -7.12 -2.42
CA ASP A 101 10.18 -8.18 -3.42
C ASP A 101 11.36 -8.03 -4.39
N GLU A 102 11.77 -6.81 -4.72
CA GLU A 102 12.90 -6.49 -5.60
C GLU A 102 14.23 -6.89 -4.95
N TYR A 103 14.35 -6.71 -3.64
CA TYR A 103 15.48 -7.27 -2.88
C TYR A 103 15.55 -8.79 -3.05
N TRP A 104 14.43 -9.48 -2.87
CA TRP A 104 14.39 -10.94 -2.94
C TRP A 104 14.51 -11.47 -4.36
N GLU A 105 14.08 -10.72 -5.37
CA GLU A 105 14.36 -11.03 -6.77
C GLU A 105 15.88 -11.04 -7.02
N VAL A 106 16.62 -10.05 -6.52
CA VAL A 106 18.08 -10.03 -6.63
C VAL A 106 18.70 -11.20 -5.86
N ILE A 107 18.28 -11.41 -4.61
CA ILE A 107 18.83 -12.47 -3.74
C ILE A 107 18.60 -13.86 -4.36
N GLU A 108 17.40 -14.15 -4.85
CA GLU A 108 17.06 -15.44 -5.45
C GLU A 108 17.65 -15.62 -6.87
N SER A 109 18.13 -14.55 -7.52
CA SER A 109 18.69 -14.59 -8.88
C SER A 109 20.14 -15.09 -8.96
N ASP A 110 20.93 -14.96 -7.88
CA ASP A 110 22.36 -15.28 -7.89
C ASP A 110 22.80 -15.93 -6.58
N PRO A 111 23.46 -17.12 -6.62
CA PRO A 111 23.85 -17.87 -5.41
C PRO A 111 24.92 -17.17 -4.56
N ARG A 112 25.54 -16.08 -5.03
CA ARG A 112 26.47 -15.27 -4.23
C ARG A 112 25.75 -14.45 -3.18
N PHE A 113 24.47 -14.14 -3.35
CA PHE A 113 23.67 -13.47 -2.33
C PHE A 113 23.13 -14.50 -1.34
N MET A 114 23.35 -14.26 -0.04
CA MET A 114 22.88 -15.14 1.04
C MET A 114 21.75 -14.51 1.87
N GLY A 115 21.10 -13.48 1.34
CA GLY A 115 20.01 -12.76 2.01
C GLY A 115 20.49 -11.61 2.91
N GLY A 116 19.68 -11.30 3.91
CA GLY A 116 19.95 -10.18 4.83
C GLY A 116 19.02 -10.15 6.03
N CYS A 117 19.27 -9.20 6.93
CA CYS A 117 18.46 -8.95 8.13
C CYS A 117 17.72 -7.62 8.02
N ILE A 118 16.39 -7.66 8.08
CA ILE A 118 15.56 -6.43 8.11
C ILE A 118 15.87 -5.65 9.40
N TRP A 119 16.06 -4.34 9.28
CA TRP A 119 16.21 -3.44 10.43
C TRP A 119 14.88 -2.75 10.78
N ASP A 120 14.20 -3.05 11.88
CA ASP A 120 14.49 -4.11 12.86
C ASP A 120 13.21 -4.81 13.36
N PHE A 121 13.32 -5.58 14.45
CA PHE A 121 12.21 -6.38 14.94
C PHE A 121 11.15 -5.56 15.66
N VAL A 122 11.50 -4.62 16.55
CA VAL A 122 10.52 -4.00 17.46
C VAL A 122 10.82 -2.55 17.77
N ASP A 123 9.78 -1.72 17.70
CA ASP A 123 9.86 -0.32 18.12
C ASP A 123 10.29 -0.22 19.59
N GLN A 124 11.29 0.61 19.86
CA GLN A 124 11.82 0.82 21.21
C GLN A 124 11.04 1.91 21.96
N GLY A 125 9.71 1.92 21.82
CA GLY A 125 8.81 2.84 22.51
C GLY A 125 8.55 2.43 23.96
N ILE A 126 8.82 3.32 24.91
CA ILE A 126 8.60 3.04 26.34
C ILE A 126 7.17 3.41 26.70
N ARG A 127 6.42 2.49 27.32
CA ARG A 127 5.10 2.83 27.88
C ARG A 127 5.25 3.89 28.98
N LYS A 128 4.69 5.08 28.76
CA LYS A 128 4.70 6.22 29.69
C LYS A 128 3.28 6.63 30.08
N PRO A 129 2.90 6.56 31.37
CA PRO A 129 1.62 7.09 31.84
C PRO A 129 1.52 8.60 31.61
N PHE A 130 0.32 9.12 31.30
CA PHE A 130 0.10 10.58 31.22
C PHE A 130 0.34 11.29 32.56
N SER A 131 0.22 10.56 33.67
CA SER A 131 0.50 11.06 35.00
C SER A 131 2.00 11.17 35.34
N ASP A 132 2.91 10.65 34.51
CA ASP A 132 4.35 10.74 34.76
C ASP A 132 4.81 12.20 34.65
N PRO A 133 5.40 12.79 35.72
CA PRO A 133 5.75 14.20 35.75
C PRO A 133 7.02 14.53 34.97
N ARG A 134 7.78 13.54 34.47
CA ARG A 134 9.05 13.76 33.75
C ARG A 134 8.79 14.11 32.29
N GLY A 135 9.58 15.05 31.77
CA GLY A 135 9.52 15.47 30.36
C GLY A 135 8.25 16.23 29.97
N PRO A 136 8.11 16.54 28.68
CA PRO A 136 6.95 17.28 28.17
C PRO A 136 5.63 16.55 28.43
N ARG A 137 4.60 17.30 28.81
CA ARG A 137 3.23 16.75 28.89
C ARG A 137 2.70 16.52 27.49
N ARG A 138 2.08 15.36 27.29
CA ARG A 138 1.33 15.01 26.09
C ARG A 138 -0.15 14.99 26.47
N GLU A 139 -0.96 15.78 25.79
CA GLU A 139 -2.40 15.80 26.02
C GLU A 139 -3.05 14.76 25.10
N PRO A 140 -3.72 13.74 25.66
CA PRO A 140 -4.46 12.78 24.84
C PRO A 140 -5.67 13.44 24.19
N ALA A 141 -6.04 12.98 23.00
CA ALA A 141 -7.31 13.29 22.40
C ALA A 141 -8.47 12.83 23.32
N PRO A 142 -9.63 13.50 23.34
CA PRO A 142 -10.70 13.28 24.33
C PRO A 142 -11.20 11.84 24.52
N ASN A 143 -10.98 10.95 23.53
CA ASN A 143 -11.45 9.56 23.55
C ASN A 143 -10.30 8.55 23.36
N TYR A 144 -9.07 8.93 23.71
CA TYR A 144 -7.95 7.99 23.65
C TYR A 144 -8.14 6.85 24.67
N ALA A 145 -7.91 5.61 24.23
CA ALA A 145 -8.32 4.42 24.96
C ALA A 145 -7.46 4.07 26.19
N HIS A 146 -6.33 4.76 26.37
CA HIS A 146 -5.33 4.43 27.38
C HIS A 146 -4.97 5.65 28.23
N ASP A 147 -4.56 5.41 29.47
CA ASP A 147 -4.00 6.40 30.39
C ASP A 147 -2.46 6.51 30.27
N TRP A 148 -1.90 5.92 29.21
CA TRP A 148 -0.48 5.93 28.86
C TRP A 148 -0.29 6.01 27.34
N PHE A 149 0.90 6.38 26.89
CA PHE A 149 1.31 6.36 25.49
C PHE A 149 2.69 5.71 25.32
N PHE A 150 3.10 5.37 24.09
CA PHE A 150 4.49 4.97 23.82
C PHE A 150 5.34 6.21 23.61
N ALA A 151 6.24 6.46 24.55
CA ALA A 151 7.22 7.53 24.53
C ALA A 151 8.47 7.12 23.73
N TYR A 152 9.08 8.10 23.08
CA TYR A 152 10.38 7.96 22.41
C TYR A 152 11.31 9.11 22.81
N GLY A 153 12.43 9.28 22.11
CA GLY A 153 13.43 10.30 22.38
C GLY A 153 12.82 11.69 22.62
N GLY A 154 13.18 12.28 23.75
CA GLY A 154 12.79 13.62 24.16
C GLY A 154 11.57 13.72 25.06
N ASP A 155 10.81 12.63 25.27
CA ASP A 155 9.65 12.57 26.16
C ASP A 155 10.02 12.44 27.65
N TYR A 156 11.31 12.25 27.96
CA TYR A 156 11.86 12.28 29.32
C TYR A 156 12.77 13.51 29.55
N ASP A 157 12.65 14.53 28.70
CA ASP A 157 13.51 15.73 28.69
C ASP A 157 15.00 15.44 28.38
N ASP A 158 15.28 14.24 27.86
CA ASP A 158 16.59 13.84 27.37
C ASP A 158 17.01 14.71 26.19
N ARG A 159 18.16 15.39 26.32
CA ARG A 159 18.76 16.24 25.28
C ARG A 159 20.29 16.08 25.33
N PRO A 160 21.00 15.93 24.18
CA PRO A 160 20.45 15.76 22.82
C PRO A 160 19.63 14.47 22.70
N THR A 161 18.77 14.41 21.68
CA THR A 161 17.92 13.25 21.40
C THR A 161 17.63 13.16 19.91
N ASP A 162 17.47 11.94 19.40
CA ASP A 162 17.17 11.62 17.99
C ASP A 162 15.69 11.23 17.78
N TRP A 163 14.84 11.64 18.73
CA TRP A 163 13.37 11.54 18.61
C TRP A 163 12.89 10.10 18.35
N ASN A 164 12.07 9.89 17.32
CA ASN A 164 11.50 8.59 16.99
C ASN A 164 12.42 7.69 16.15
N PHE A 165 13.71 8.03 15.99
CA PHE A 165 14.69 7.18 15.29
C PHE A 165 14.96 5.84 15.99
N CYS A 166 14.36 5.60 17.16
CA CYS A 166 14.33 4.32 17.86
C CYS A 166 13.06 3.48 17.59
N CYS A 167 12.15 3.95 16.75
CA CYS A 167 10.91 3.24 16.36
C CYS A 167 11.06 2.70 14.92
N ASN A 168 11.85 1.64 14.78
CA ASN A 168 12.27 1.05 13.50
C ASN A 168 11.66 -0.34 13.24
N GLY A 169 10.65 -0.73 14.02
CA GLY A 169 10.26 -2.13 14.14
C GLY A 169 9.21 -2.60 13.15
N LEU A 170 9.38 -3.83 12.68
CA LEU A 170 8.30 -4.62 12.09
C LEU A 170 7.13 -4.85 13.08
N PHE A 171 7.39 -4.75 14.39
CA PHE A 171 6.40 -4.85 15.45
C PHE A 171 6.39 -3.60 16.32
N GLN A 172 5.19 -3.20 16.76
CA GLN A 172 5.00 -2.17 17.76
C GLN A 172 5.59 -2.58 19.12
N PRO A 173 5.77 -1.66 20.09
CA PRO A 173 6.43 -1.99 21.36
C PRO A 173 5.71 -3.09 22.17
N ASP A 174 4.41 -3.31 21.95
CA ASP A 174 3.62 -4.39 22.55
C ASP A 174 3.54 -5.68 21.70
N ARG A 175 4.39 -5.80 20.68
CA ARG A 175 4.50 -6.95 19.75
C ARG A 175 3.30 -7.13 18.83
N ARG A 176 2.43 -6.11 18.72
CA ARG A 176 1.44 -6.09 17.63
C ARG A 176 2.17 -5.91 16.29
N PRO A 177 1.83 -6.70 15.26
CA PRO A 177 2.48 -6.61 13.96
C PRO A 177 2.14 -5.28 13.27
N SER A 178 3.15 -4.64 12.70
CA SER A 178 2.96 -3.57 11.72
C SER A 178 2.54 -4.15 10.37
N PRO A 179 1.88 -3.39 9.48
CA PRO A 179 1.38 -3.91 8.20
C PRO A 179 2.48 -4.47 7.29
N ALA A 180 3.71 -3.96 7.41
CA ALA A 180 4.88 -4.49 6.71
C ALA A 180 5.13 -6.00 6.96
N THR A 181 4.78 -6.53 8.14
CA THR A 181 4.98 -7.95 8.48
C THR A 181 4.26 -8.90 7.52
N ARG A 182 3.13 -8.47 6.95
CA ARG A 182 2.39 -9.28 5.96
C ARG A 182 3.16 -9.39 4.64
N GLN A 183 3.81 -8.30 4.23
CA GLN A 183 4.70 -8.31 3.08
C GLN A 183 5.90 -9.21 3.36
N VAL A 184 6.57 -9.05 4.51
CA VAL A 184 7.70 -9.91 4.92
C VAL A 184 7.32 -11.39 4.91
N LYS A 185 6.18 -11.76 5.53
CA LYS A 185 5.69 -13.15 5.53
C LYS A 185 5.48 -13.69 4.12
N LYS A 186 4.96 -12.87 3.20
CA LYS A 186 4.73 -13.26 1.81
C LYS A 186 6.04 -13.42 1.04
N THR A 187 6.93 -12.45 1.13
CA THR A 187 8.22 -12.50 0.42
C THR A 187 9.05 -13.68 0.91
N TYR A 188 9.06 -13.98 2.22
CA TYR A 188 9.89 -15.02 2.83
C TYR A 188 9.27 -16.44 2.81
N GLN A 189 8.09 -16.64 2.22
CA GLN A 189 7.46 -17.97 2.24
C GLN A 189 8.26 -19.00 1.43
N ASN A 190 8.33 -20.24 1.93
CA ASN A 190 9.19 -21.29 1.36
C ASN A 190 8.48 -22.27 0.40
N ILE A 191 7.24 -21.96 0.03
CA ILE A 191 6.47 -22.71 -0.97
C ILE A 191 5.94 -21.70 -1.97
N ARG A 192 6.20 -21.93 -3.25
CA ARG A 192 5.79 -21.05 -4.35
C ARG A 192 4.82 -21.77 -5.26
N VAL A 193 3.81 -21.05 -5.75
CA VAL A 193 2.90 -21.54 -6.79
C VAL A 193 3.00 -20.68 -8.02
N ARG A 194 3.17 -21.31 -9.18
CA ARG A 194 3.09 -20.67 -10.50
C ARG A 194 1.97 -21.32 -11.30
N ALA A 195 1.02 -20.53 -11.79
CA ALA A 195 0.00 -21.06 -12.70
C ALA A 195 0.60 -21.29 -14.09
N THR A 196 0.54 -22.53 -14.59
CA THR A 196 1.02 -22.91 -15.94
C THR A 196 -0.11 -22.95 -16.96
N ASP A 197 -1.33 -23.24 -16.51
CA ASP A 197 -2.58 -23.05 -17.26
C ASP A 197 -3.66 -22.59 -16.26
N PRO A 198 -3.81 -21.27 -16.06
CA PRO A 198 -4.76 -20.73 -15.09
C PRO A 198 -6.20 -21.21 -15.33
N ALA A 199 -6.66 -21.25 -16.59
CA ALA A 199 -8.05 -21.60 -16.92
C ALA A 199 -8.34 -23.09 -16.75
N GLY A 200 -7.37 -23.96 -17.10
CA GLY A 200 -7.42 -25.39 -16.84
C GLY A 200 -7.05 -25.79 -15.41
N GLY A 201 -6.69 -24.82 -14.55
CA GLY A 201 -6.33 -25.03 -13.15
C GLY A 201 -4.97 -25.71 -12.95
N LYS A 202 -4.08 -25.73 -13.95
CA LYS A 202 -2.75 -26.31 -13.78
C LYS A 202 -1.81 -25.32 -13.11
N ILE A 203 -1.18 -25.80 -12.04
CA ILE A 203 -0.21 -25.06 -11.26
C ILE A 203 1.04 -25.90 -11.06
N GLU A 204 2.19 -25.26 -11.03
CA GLU A 204 3.43 -25.81 -10.50
C GLU A 204 3.59 -25.35 -9.05
N ILE A 205 3.78 -26.29 -8.14
CA ILE A 205 4.13 -26.02 -6.74
C ILE A 205 5.60 -26.36 -6.57
N ARG A 206 6.38 -25.43 -6.01
CA ARG A 206 7.83 -25.59 -5.78
C ARG A 206 8.17 -25.38 -4.31
N SER A 207 8.98 -26.29 -3.76
CA SER A 207 9.62 -26.12 -2.46
C SER A 207 10.91 -25.32 -2.63
N VAL A 208 11.10 -24.29 -1.80
CA VAL A 208 12.39 -23.59 -1.66
C VAL A 208 13.03 -23.83 -0.29
N TYR A 209 12.58 -24.87 0.43
CA TYR A 209 13.29 -25.37 1.61
C TYR A 209 14.61 -26.05 1.21
N ASP A 210 15.64 -25.92 2.06
CA ASP A 210 16.94 -26.57 1.86
C ASP A 210 17.03 -28.00 2.43
N PHE A 211 16.30 -28.29 3.51
CA PHE A 211 16.50 -29.53 4.28
C PHE A 211 15.23 -30.35 4.55
N VAL A 212 14.06 -29.72 4.56
CA VAL A 212 12.81 -30.36 4.97
C VAL A 212 11.90 -30.66 3.78
N THR A 213 11.17 -31.76 3.88
CA THR A 213 10.07 -32.09 2.97
C THR A 213 8.84 -31.26 3.31
N THR A 214 7.98 -30.95 2.33
CA THR A 214 6.71 -30.23 2.58
C THR A 214 5.58 -31.13 3.11
N ASP A 215 5.90 -32.30 3.66
CA ASP A 215 4.93 -33.30 4.16
C ASP A 215 4.24 -32.87 5.48
N PHE A 216 4.70 -31.78 6.11
CA PHE A 216 4.09 -31.19 7.29
C PHE A 216 3.00 -30.15 6.97
N VAL A 217 2.77 -29.85 5.69
CA VAL A 217 1.71 -28.93 5.25
C VAL A 217 0.71 -29.57 4.32
N ARG A 218 -0.50 -29.01 4.34
CA ARG A 218 -1.61 -29.36 3.46
C ARG A 218 -1.98 -28.16 2.59
N ALA A 219 -2.26 -28.40 1.31
CA ALA A 219 -2.66 -27.40 0.35
C ALA A 219 -4.19 -27.28 0.27
N LEU A 220 -4.72 -26.10 0.59
CA LEU A 220 -6.12 -25.73 0.46
C LEU A 220 -6.29 -24.79 -0.73
N TRP A 221 -7.42 -24.85 -1.41
CA TRP A 221 -7.72 -23.94 -2.51
C TRP A 221 -9.11 -23.33 -2.39
N LYS A 222 -9.27 -22.12 -2.94
CA LYS A 222 -10.57 -21.48 -3.13
C LYS A 222 -10.63 -20.78 -4.48
N LEU A 223 -11.81 -20.81 -5.11
CA LEU A 223 -12.17 -20.01 -6.27
C LEU A 223 -13.13 -18.90 -5.81
N GLU A 224 -12.80 -17.66 -6.15
CA GLU A 224 -13.54 -16.47 -5.74
C GLU A 224 -14.05 -15.72 -6.96
N GLU A 225 -15.35 -15.41 -6.97
CA GLU A 225 -16.04 -14.53 -7.92
C GLU A 225 -16.11 -13.12 -7.29
N ASN A 226 -15.38 -12.14 -7.84
CA ASN A 226 -15.29 -10.78 -7.25
C ASN A 226 -15.01 -10.79 -5.74
N GLY A 227 -14.11 -11.68 -5.32
CA GLY A 227 -13.73 -11.85 -3.91
C GLY A 227 -14.75 -12.57 -3.03
N VAL A 228 -15.86 -13.06 -3.59
CA VAL A 228 -16.81 -13.95 -2.91
C VAL A 228 -16.47 -15.39 -3.25
N LYS A 229 -16.20 -16.19 -2.22
CA LYS A 229 -15.88 -17.63 -2.39
C LYS A 229 -17.06 -18.38 -3.00
N ILE A 230 -16.85 -19.01 -4.16
CA ILE A 230 -17.86 -19.83 -4.85
C ILE A 230 -17.54 -21.32 -4.80
N GLN A 231 -16.26 -21.70 -4.72
CA GLN A 231 -15.81 -23.08 -4.53
C GLN A 231 -14.58 -23.10 -3.63
N GLU A 232 -14.36 -24.22 -2.96
CA GLU A 232 -13.16 -24.50 -2.19
C GLU A 232 -12.90 -26.00 -2.12
N GLY A 233 -11.68 -26.37 -1.77
CA GLY A 233 -11.34 -27.76 -1.55
C GLY A 233 -9.95 -27.94 -0.97
N ASP A 234 -9.57 -29.21 -0.91
CA ASP A 234 -8.34 -29.68 -0.28
C ASP A 234 -7.58 -30.54 -1.30
N LEU A 235 -6.34 -30.14 -1.62
CA LEU A 235 -5.43 -30.90 -2.48
C LEU A 235 -4.63 -31.95 -1.70
N GLY A 236 -4.77 -31.98 -0.38
CA GLY A 236 -4.06 -32.86 0.54
C GLY A 236 -2.64 -32.40 0.83
N VAL A 237 -1.86 -33.33 1.38
CA VAL A 237 -0.43 -33.15 1.61
C VAL A 237 0.31 -33.41 0.30
N ILE A 238 1.12 -32.45 -0.13
CA ILE A 238 1.96 -32.55 -1.33
C ILE A 238 3.41 -32.56 -0.83
N ALA A 239 3.99 -33.76 -0.73
CA ALA A 239 5.31 -33.98 -0.16
C ALA A 239 6.40 -33.77 -1.22
N LEU A 240 6.92 -32.55 -1.32
CA LEU A 240 8.05 -32.18 -2.16
C LEU A 240 9.35 -32.32 -1.35
N ALA A 241 10.36 -32.92 -1.96
CA ALA A 241 11.73 -32.85 -1.46
C ALA A 241 12.26 -31.40 -1.52
N PRO A 242 13.31 -31.05 -0.76
CA PRO A 242 14.01 -29.78 -0.91
C PRO A 242 14.32 -29.44 -2.38
N GLY A 243 13.96 -28.22 -2.80
CA GLY A 243 14.14 -27.74 -4.17
C GLY A 243 13.25 -28.37 -5.26
N ALA A 244 12.45 -29.38 -4.94
CA ALA A 244 11.61 -30.08 -5.92
C ALA A 244 10.36 -29.27 -6.31
N SER A 245 9.84 -29.54 -7.51
CA SER A 245 8.55 -29.03 -7.98
C SER A 245 7.64 -30.17 -8.47
N GLN A 246 6.33 -29.91 -8.46
CA GLN A 246 5.30 -30.82 -8.97
C GLN A 246 4.18 -30.03 -9.65
N GLU A 247 3.71 -30.53 -10.80
CA GLU A 247 2.48 -30.04 -11.43
C GLU A 247 1.26 -30.66 -10.75
N VAL A 248 0.28 -29.82 -10.41
CA VAL A 248 -0.99 -30.21 -9.80
C VAL A 248 -2.12 -29.52 -10.54
N THR A 249 -3.26 -30.20 -10.68
CA THR A 249 -4.49 -29.60 -11.22
C THR A 249 -5.43 -29.27 -10.07
N VAL A 250 -5.79 -27.99 -9.94
CA VAL A 250 -6.79 -27.52 -8.98
C VAL A 250 -8.18 -27.87 -9.52
N PRO A 251 -9.00 -28.66 -8.80
CA PRO A 251 -10.24 -29.22 -9.34
C PRO A 251 -11.42 -28.24 -9.20
N PHE A 252 -11.29 -27.02 -9.71
CA PHE A 252 -12.41 -26.08 -9.78
C PHE A 252 -13.17 -26.23 -11.09
N THR A 253 -14.44 -25.81 -11.08
CA THR A 253 -15.26 -25.68 -12.29
C THR A 253 -15.57 -24.21 -12.53
N LEU A 254 -15.33 -23.69 -13.74
CA LEU A 254 -15.71 -22.31 -14.06
C LEU A 254 -17.21 -22.23 -14.37
N PRO A 255 -17.89 -21.10 -14.04
CA PRO A 255 -19.27 -20.92 -14.44
C PRO A 255 -19.43 -20.92 -15.97
N ASP A 256 -20.45 -21.61 -16.49
CA ASP A 256 -20.74 -21.67 -17.94
C ASP A 256 -21.00 -20.28 -18.55
N ASN A 257 -21.61 -19.39 -17.76
CA ASN A 257 -21.96 -18.02 -18.15
C ASN A 257 -21.36 -17.02 -17.17
N PRO A 258 -20.08 -16.65 -17.31
CA PRO A 258 -19.46 -15.70 -16.41
C PRO A 258 -20.14 -14.33 -16.50
N LYS A 259 -20.52 -13.77 -15.36
CA LYS A 259 -21.18 -12.46 -15.28
C LYS A 259 -20.29 -11.36 -15.89
N PRO A 260 -20.87 -10.33 -16.53
CA PRO A 260 -20.13 -9.15 -16.99
C PRO A 260 -19.29 -8.53 -15.86
N TRP A 261 -18.11 -8.00 -16.21
CA TRP A 261 -17.24 -7.27 -15.28
C TRP A 261 -16.84 -8.05 -14.01
N THR A 262 -16.69 -9.36 -14.15
CA THR A 262 -16.45 -10.25 -13.01
C THR A 262 -15.06 -10.86 -13.13
N GLU A 263 -14.31 -10.79 -12.03
CA GLU A 263 -13.01 -11.42 -11.94
C GLU A 263 -13.08 -12.70 -11.13
N TYR A 264 -12.41 -13.73 -11.64
CA TYR A 264 -12.27 -15.01 -10.95
C TYR A 264 -10.83 -15.17 -10.51
N TRP A 265 -10.65 -15.47 -9.23
CA TRP A 265 -9.35 -15.64 -8.62
C TRP A 265 -9.28 -17.00 -7.94
N VAL A 266 -8.17 -17.71 -8.14
CA VAL A 266 -7.87 -18.92 -7.39
C VAL A 266 -6.77 -18.59 -6.41
N THR A 267 -7.01 -18.91 -5.13
CA THR A 267 -6.00 -18.83 -4.07
C THR A 267 -5.65 -20.24 -3.63
N VAL A 268 -4.36 -20.54 -3.53
CA VAL A 268 -3.84 -21.79 -2.96
C VAL A 268 -3.05 -21.44 -1.72
N SER A 269 -3.45 -21.98 -0.57
CA SER A 269 -2.85 -21.75 0.75
C SER A 269 -2.25 -23.03 1.31
N PHE A 270 -1.08 -22.93 1.94
CA PHE A 270 -0.40 -24.05 2.61
C PHE A 270 -0.46 -23.84 4.12
N VAL A 271 -1.15 -24.74 4.79
CA VAL A 271 -1.37 -24.69 6.25
C VAL A 271 -0.69 -25.87 6.93
N LEU A 272 -0.28 -25.70 8.19
CA LEU A 272 0.25 -26.80 8.99
C LEU A 272 -0.78 -27.93 9.11
N ASP A 273 -0.39 -29.17 8.79
CA ASP A 273 -1.28 -30.35 8.89
C ASP A 273 -1.32 -30.94 10.32
N ARG A 274 -0.42 -30.45 11.19
CA ARG A 274 -0.22 -30.85 12.59
C ARG A 274 0.33 -29.69 13.42
N ASP A 275 0.18 -29.75 14.73
CA ASP A 275 0.79 -28.78 15.64
C ASP A 275 2.33 -28.88 15.57
N LEU A 276 2.98 -27.72 15.62
CA LEU A 276 4.43 -27.60 15.77
C LEU A 276 4.73 -26.72 16.99
N PRO A 277 5.95 -26.79 17.57
CA PRO A 277 6.28 -26.01 18.77
C PRO A 277 6.09 -24.48 18.66
N TRP A 278 5.99 -23.94 17.44
CA TRP A 278 5.89 -22.51 17.16
C TRP A 278 4.53 -22.07 16.59
N ALA A 279 3.65 -22.99 16.18
CA ALA A 279 2.31 -22.68 15.71
C ALA A 279 1.39 -23.91 15.71
N GLU A 280 0.10 -23.66 15.86
CA GLU A 280 -0.95 -24.68 15.85
C GLU A 280 -1.25 -25.19 14.43
N LYS A 281 -1.81 -26.39 14.33
CA LYS A 281 -2.40 -26.95 13.11
C LYS A 281 -3.35 -25.92 12.47
N GLY A 282 -3.27 -25.78 11.15
CA GLY A 282 -4.06 -24.82 10.39
C GLY A 282 -3.41 -23.44 10.23
N PHE A 283 -2.27 -23.18 10.87
CA PHE A 283 -1.52 -21.95 10.63
C PHE A 283 -0.99 -21.90 9.18
N GLU A 284 -1.38 -20.86 8.43
CA GLU A 284 -0.93 -20.64 7.05
C GLU A 284 0.52 -20.17 7.01
N ILE A 285 1.38 -20.87 6.28
CA ILE A 285 2.81 -20.53 6.14
C ILE A 285 3.15 -19.93 4.77
N ALA A 286 2.32 -20.20 3.76
CA ALA A 286 2.50 -19.72 2.40
C ALA A 286 1.14 -19.67 1.70
N TRP A 287 0.97 -18.74 0.78
CA TRP A 287 -0.17 -18.74 -0.13
C TRP A 287 0.22 -18.07 -1.45
N ASP A 288 -0.48 -18.38 -2.52
CA ASP A 288 -0.34 -17.70 -3.80
C ASP A 288 -1.71 -17.57 -4.45
N GLN A 289 -1.88 -16.54 -5.28
CA GLN A 289 -3.16 -16.23 -5.90
C GLN A 289 -2.94 -15.87 -7.37
N PHE A 290 -3.77 -16.42 -8.25
CA PHE A 290 -3.73 -16.14 -9.68
C PHE A 290 -5.12 -15.85 -10.22
N ARG A 291 -5.17 -14.97 -11.23
CA ARG A 291 -6.40 -14.58 -11.92
C ARG A 291 -6.70 -15.60 -13.00
N ILE A 292 -7.97 -15.96 -13.14
CA ILE A 292 -8.44 -16.72 -14.31
C ILE A 292 -8.72 -15.73 -15.46
N PRO A 293 -8.10 -15.89 -16.64
CA PRO A 293 -8.25 -15.00 -17.77
C PRO A 293 -9.56 -15.30 -18.54
N LEU A 294 -10.72 -15.08 -17.92
CA LEU A 294 -12.01 -15.18 -18.59
C LEU A 294 -12.38 -13.87 -19.29
N ASN A 295 -12.81 -13.97 -20.54
CA ASN A 295 -13.39 -12.84 -21.25
C ASN A 295 -14.83 -12.63 -20.77
N THR A 296 -15.02 -11.75 -19.79
CA THR A 296 -16.37 -11.33 -19.37
C THR A 296 -16.84 -10.20 -20.26
N ALA A 297 -18.04 -10.33 -20.83
CA ALA A 297 -18.64 -9.27 -21.64
C ALA A 297 -18.66 -7.94 -20.88
N VAL A 298 -18.45 -6.83 -21.60
CA VAL A 298 -18.78 -5.50 -21.07
C VAL A 298 -20.29 -5.38 -21.06
N ALA A 299 -20.89 -5.13 -19.89
CA ALA A 299 -22.31 -4.87 -19.80
C ALA A 299 -22.68 -3.66 -20.69
N ALA A 300 -23.80 -3.77 -21.41
CA ALA A 300 -24.34 -2.62 -22.13
C ALA A 300 -24.76 -1.53 -21.13
N PRO A 301 -24.54 -0.25 -21.41
CA PRO A 301 -25.07 0.81 -20.56
C PRO A 301 -26.58 0.70 -20.49
N ASP A 302 -27.13 0.92 -19.29
CA ASP A 302 -28.57 1.04 -19.09
C ASP A 302 -29.16 2.10 -20.04
N LYS A 303 -30.46 1.98 -20.33
CA LYS A 303 -31.16 2.99 -21.14
C LYS A 303 -30.94 4.39 -20.54
N PRO A 304 -30.78 5.42 -21.38
CA PRO A 304 -30.58 6.77 -20.88
C PRO A 304 -31.79 7.19 -20.05
N ASP A 305 -31.55 7.60 -18.81
CA ASP A 305 -32.56 8.29 -18.02
C ASP A 305 -32.84 9.69 -18.60
N SER A 306 -33.94 10.31 -18.17
CA SER A 306 -34.14 11.73 -18.41
C SER A 306 -32.99 12.55 -17.83
N ALA A 307 -32.48 13.51 -18.60
CA ALA A 307 -31.40 14.38 -18.15
C ALA A 307 -31.77 15.13 -16.86
N PRO A 308 -30.84 15.21 -15.87
CA PRO A 308 -31.05 16.02 -14.69
C PRO A 308 -31.32 17.49 -15.01
N LYS A 309 -32.05 18.16 -14.12
CA LYS A 309 -32.29 19.60 -14.20
C LYS A 309 -31.09 20.36 -13.66
N ILE A 310 -30.63 21.36 -14.41
CA ILE A 310 -29.55 22.27 -14.01
C ILE A 310 -30.15 23.63 -13.64
N ARG A 311 -29.87 24.11 -12.43
CA ARG A 311 -30.17 25.49 -12.00
C ARG A 311 -28.87 26.20 -11.66
N ARG A 312 -28.63 27.35 -12.28
CA ARG A 312 -27.41 28.13 -12.08
C ARG A 312 -27.72 29.43 -11.34
N SER A 313 -26.82 29.80 -10.43
CA SER A 313 -26.74 31.12 -9.84
C SER A 313 -25.28 31.57 -9.80
N ARG A 314 -25.00 32.78 -9.30
CA ARG A 314 -23.62 33.23 -9.09
C ARG A 314 -22.91 32.47 -7.96
N SER A 315 -23.66 31.96 -6.98
CA SER A 315 -23.09 31.31 -5.80
C SER A 315 -22.99 29.80 -5.96
N GLU A 316 -23.85 29.17 -6.77
CA GLU A 316 -23.88 27.72 -6.92
C GLU A 316 -24.44 27.28 -8.29
N THR A 317 -24.05 26.08 -8.71
CA THR A 317 -24.79 25.28 -9.69
C THR A 317 -25.43 24.11 -8.98
N VAL A 318 -26.73 23.90 -9.20
CA VAL A 318 -27.49 22.79 -8.63
C VAL A 318 -27.91 21.84 -9.76
N VAL A 319 -27.57 20.57 -9.61
CA VAL A 319 -27.99 19.50 -10.51
C VAL A 319 -28.91 18.55 -9.74
N SER A 320 -30.12 18.32 -10.24
CA SER A 320 -31.15 17.56 -9.51
C SER A 320 -31.92 16.62 -10.42
N GLY A 321 -32.30 15.47 -9.88
CA GLY A 321 -33.12 14.47 -10.56
C GLY A 321 -34.03 13.72 -9.58
N ALA A 322 -34.48 12.52 -9.96
CA ALA A 322 -35.37 11.74 -9.12
C ALA A 322 -34.65 11.25 -7.86
N GLY A 323 -34.91 11.89 -6.71
CA GLY A 323 -34.39 11.45 -5.42
C GLY A 323 -32.94 11.85 -5.13
N PHE A 324 -32.34 12.76 -5.91
CA PHE A 324 -31.01 13.31 -5.60
C PHE A 324 -30.90 14.80 -5.93
N GLU A 325 -29.99 15.47 -5.22
CA GLU A 325 -29.55 16.85 -5.48
C GLU A 325 -28.05 16.98 -5.22
N LEU A 326 -27.32 17.52 -6.21
CA LEU A 326 -25.91 17.85 -6.15
C LEU A 326 -25.74 19.37 -6.22
N ARG A 327 -24.86 19.91 -5.38
CA ARG A 327 -24.50 21.33 -5.38
C ARG A 327 -23.03 21.50 -5.65
N PHE A 328 -22.73 22.39 -6.59
CA PHE A 328 -21.39 22.81 -6.96
C PHE A 328 -21.21 24.25 -6.52
N ASP A 329 -20.13 24.55 -5.80
CA ASP A 329 -19.82 25.92 -5.39
C ASP A 329 -19.41 26.77 -6.60
N GLY A 330 -19.99 27.97 -6.73
CA GLY A 330 -19.77 28.85 -7.88
C GLY A 330 -18.40 29.51 -7.93
N LYS A 331 -17.62 29.49 -6.83
CA LYS A 331 -16.27 30.07 -6.76
C LYS A 331 -15.17 29.05 -7.00
N THR A 332 -15.39 27.81 -6.59
CA THR A 332 -14.41 26.72 -6.64
C THR A 332 -14.77 25.67 -7.67
N GLY A 333 -16.03 25.53 -8.09
CA GLY A 333 -16.48 24.47 -9.00
C GLY A 333 -16.52 23.07 -8.37
N PHE A 334 -16.23 22.93 -7.07
CA PHE A 334 -16.23 21.65 -6.38
C PHE A 334 -17.64 21.24 -5.94
N ILE A 335 -17.89 19.94 -5.86
CA ILE A 335 -19.11 19.39 -5.26
C ILE A 335 -19.05 19.66 -3.75
N THR A 336 -20.05 20.35 -3.20
CA THR A 336 -20.13 20.74 -1.78
C THR A 336 -21.29 20.09 -1.02
N SER A 337 -22.27 19.54 -1.73
CA SER A 337 -23.38 18.79 -1.12
C SER A 337 -23.88 17.75 -2.11
N TRP A 338 -24.24 16.59 -1.57
CA TRP A 338 -24.84 15.48 -2.30
C TRP A 338 -25.92 14.85 -1.44
N LYS A 339 -27.16 15.22 -1.73
CA LYS A 339 -28.33 14.66 -1.06
C LYS A 339 -28.93 13.53 -1.86
N VAL A 340 -29.24 12.42 -1.20
CA VAL A 340 -29.89 11.23 -1.78
C VAL A 340 -31.03 10.82 -0.86
N GLY A 341 -32.25 10.73 -1.39
CA GLY A 341 -33.44 10.43 -0.58
C GLY A 341 -33.71 11.47 0.53
N GLY A 342 -33.17 12.69 0.41
CA GLY A 342 -33.25 13.74 1.42
C GLY A 342 -32.11 13.75 2.45
N SER A 343 -31.29 12.69 2.50
CA SER A 343 -30.15 12.59 3.41
C SER A 343 -28.87 13.12 2.77
N GLU A 344 -28.07 13.86 3.53
CA GLU A 344 -26.77 14.39 3.08
C GLU A 344 -25.68 13.32 3.20
N LEU A 345 -24.86 13.17 2.15
CA LEU A 345 -23.71 12.25 2.13
C LEU A 345 -22.38 12.95 2.44
N LEU A 346 -22.31 14.26 2.23
CA LEU A 346 -21.09 15.05 2.36
C LEU A 346 -21.15 16.00 3.56
N ARG A 347 -20.03 16.13 4.27
CA ARG A 347 -19.83 17.20 5.26
C ARG A 347 -19.10 18.38 4.62
N GLY A 348 -18.19 18.11 3.69
CA GLY A 348 -17.38 19.12 3.00
C GLY A 348 -17.24 18.83 1.51
N ALA A 349 -16.37 19.59 0.86
CA ALA A 349 -16.19 19.50 -0.59
C ALA A 349 -15.47 18.20 -1.01
N ILE A 350 -15.79 17.71 -2.21
CA ILE A 350 -14.93 16.76 -2.94
C ILE A 350 -13.92 17.60 -3.74
N LYS A 351 -12.64 17.53 -3.40
CA LYS A 351 -11.57 18.35 -3.98
C LYS A 351 -10.39 17.51 -4.47
N PRO A 352 -9.59 18.00 -5.44
CA PRO A 352 -8.31 17.38 -5.77
C PRO A 352 -7.41 17.24 -4.54
N ASN A 353 -6.54 16.24 -4.53
CA ASN A 353 -5.51 16.06 -3.51
C ASN A 353 -4.18 15.65 -4.15
N PHE A 354 -3.12 16.40 -3.84
CA PHE A 354 -1.76 16.18 -4.33
C PHE A 354 -0.77 15.90 -3.20
N TRP A 355 -1.25 15.74 -1.97
CA TRP A 355 -0.43 15.62 -0.77
C TRP A 355 -0.79 14.39 0.05
N ARG A 356 0.17 13.94 0.86
CA ARG A 356 0.00 12.92 1.91
C ARG A 356 0.65 13.42 3.20
N ALA A 357 0.16 12.97 4.35
CA ALA A 357 0.89 13.20 5.59
C ALA A 357 2.24 12.45 5.51
N PRO A 358 3.40 13.11 5.65
CA PRO A 358 4.69 12.46 5.44
C PRO A 358 4.87 11.20 6.28
N THR A 359 5.52 10.17 5.73
CA THR A 359 6.06 9.03 6.50
C THR A 359 7.38 9.40 7.19
N ASP A 360 7.98 8.47 7.93
CA ASP A 360 9.38 8.58 8.37
C ASP A 360 10.35 8.70 7.20
N ASN A 361 10.22 7.83 6.19
CA ASN A 361 11.04 7.88 4.98
C ASN A 361 10.92 9.22 4.23
N ASP A 362 9.70 9.75 4.11
CA ASP A 362 9.47 11.08 3.51
C ASP A 362 10.21 12.18 4.28
N ARG A 363 10.17 12.15 5.61
CA ARG A 363 10.92 13.11 6.43
C ARG A 363 12.43 12.92 6.29
N GLY A 364 12.89 11.67 6.26
CA GLY A 364 14.28 11.28 6.06
C GLY A 364 14.89 11.80 4.77
N ASN A 365 14.15 11.72 3.66
CA ASN A 365 14.59 12.25 2.37
C ASN A 365 14.16 13.71 2.10
N ASN A 366 13.71 14.42 3.13
CA ASN A 366 13.35 15.84 3.10
C ASN A 366 12.19 16.18 2.13
N MET A 367 11.30 15.22 1.86
CA MET A 367 10.11 15.40 1.02
C MET A 367 9.25 16.61 1.44
N PRO A 368 8.98 16.89 2.74
CA PRO A 368 8.19 18.05 3.12
C PRO A 368 8.73 19.37 2.60
N LYS A 369 10.06 19.52 2.54
CA LYS A 369 10.72 20.72 2.00
C LYS A 369 10.77 20.70 0.48
N ARG A 370 11.16 19.56 -0.12
CA ARG A 370 11.31 19.43 -1.59
C ARG A 370 9.96 19.57 -2.31
N LEU A 371 8.92 18.98 -1.75
CA LEU A 371 7.61 18.80 -2.38
C LEU A 371 6.52 19.68 -1.76
N GLY A 372 6.82 20.48 -0.73
CA GLY A 372 5.83 21.27 0.02
C GLY A 372 4.92 22.16 -0.84
N ARG A 373 5.33 22.53 -2.05
CA ARG A 373 4.48 23.23 -3.03
C ARG A 373 3.21 22.46 -3.42
N TRP A 374 3.20 21.14 -3.30
CA TRP A 374 2.04 20.29 -3.58
C TRP A 374 1.04 20.24 -2.43
N ARG A 375 1.46 20.55 -1.20
CA ARG A 375 0.60 20.64 -0.01
C ARG A 375 -0.48 21.70 -0.18
N ASP A 376 -0.06 22.90 -0.58
CA ASP A 376 -0.92 24.08 -0.71
C ASP A 376 -1.48 24.22 -2.14
N ALA A 377 -1.32 23.19 -2.98
CA ALA A 377 -1.63 23.24 -4.40
C ALA A 377 -3.09 23.60 -4.65
N VAL A 378 -4.00 22.97 -3.91
CA VAL A 378 -5.45 23.15 -4.04
C VAL A 378 -5.87 24.56 -3.63
N ASP A 379 -5.30 25.08 -2.54
CA ASP A 379 -5.60 26.43 -2.04
C ASP A 379 -5.08 27.53 -3.00
N SER A 380 -4.08 27.19 -3.82
CA SER A 380 -3.52 28.07 -4.84
C SER A 380 -4.26 28.04 -6.19
N MET A 381 -5.21 27.11 -6.37
CA MET A 381 -5.95 26.96 -7.62
C MET A 381 -6.80 28.21 -7.90
N LYS A 382 -6.72 28.71 -9.13
CA LYS A 382 -7.58 29.78 -9.62
C LYS A 382 -8.56 29.21 -10.63
N LEU A 383 -9.85 29.22 -10.29
CA LEU A 383 -10.92 28.89 -11.23
C LEU A 383 -10.97 29.94 -12.36
N GLU A 384 -10.79 29.51 -13.60
CA GLU A 384 -10.78 30.36 -14.78
C GLU A 384 -12.09 30.28 -15.58
N ASP A 385 -12.68 29.09 -15.66
CA ASP A 385 -13.92 28.83 -16.38
C ASP A 385 -14.76 27.81 -15.61
N LEU A 386 -16.06 28.08 -15.47
CA LEU A 386 -17.03 27.15 -14.91
C LEU A 386 -18.27 27.14 -15.80
N LYS A 387 -18.49 26.01 -16.47
CA LYS A 387 -19.64 25.80 -17.34
C LYS A 387 -20.46 24.64 -16.81
N ALA A 388 -21.76 24.79 -16.91
CA ALA A 388 -22.68 23.68 -16.78
C ALA A 388 -23.50 23.60 -18.07
N GLU A 389 -23.96 22.44 -18.48
CA GLU A 389 -24.88 22.26 -19.62
C GLU A 389 -25.43 20.84 -19.67
N SER A 390 -26.53 20.65 -20.37
CA SER A 390 -27.05 19.31 -20.66
C SER A 390 -26.35 18.78 -21.92
N GLN A 391 -25.78 17.58 -21.85
CA GLN A 391 -25.21 16.88 -22.99
C GLN A 391 -25.83 15.48 -23.05
N GLY A 392 -26.69 15.23 -24.05
CA GLY A 392 -27.43 13.98 -24.14
C GLY A 392 -28.34 13.77 -22.93
N SER A 393 -28.17 12.66 -22.22
CA SER A 393 -28.91 12.30 -20.99
C SER A 393 -28.24 12.78 -19.70
N ASP A 394 -27.14 13.52 -19.79
CA ASP A 394 -26.36 13.92 -18.62
C ASP A 394 -26.33 15.45 -18.46
N ALA A 395 -26.19 15.88 -17.21
CA ALA A 395 -25.77 17.23 -16.86
C ALA A 395 -24.25 17.24 -16.67
N VAL A 396 -23.56 18.08 -17.43
CA VAL A 396 -22.10 18.21 -17.39
C VAL A 396 -21.75 19.52 -16.69
N VAL A 397 -20.92 19.46 -15.66
CA VAL A 397 -20.30 20.61 -15.00
C VAL A 397 -18.80 20.52 -15.23
N ARG A 398 -18.21 21.49 -15.91
CA ARG A 398 -16.80 21.53 -16.27
C ARG A 398 -16.14 22.77 -15.66
N ALA A 399 -15.08 22.56 -14.91
CA ALA A 399 -14.29 23.59 -14.25
C ALA A 399 -12.83 23.52 -14.75
N VAL A 400 -12.27 24.68 -15.13
CA VAL A 400 -10.86 24.83 -15.55
C VAL A 400 -10.13 25.68 -14.54
N TYR A 401 -8.96 25.22 -14.12
CA TYR A 401 -8.14 25.88 -13.13
C TYR A 401 -6.73 26.10 -13.67
N ALA A 402 -6.19 27.28 -13.38
CA ALA A 402 -4.75 27.50 -13.38
C ALA A 402 -4.19 27.15 -12.00
N MET A 403 -3.10 26.39 -11.98
CA MET A 403 -2.40 25.97 -10.77
C MET A 403 -0.99 26.58 -10.74
N LYS A 404 -0.62 27.20 -9.62
CA LYS A 404 0.75 27.71 -9.45
C LYS A 404 1.80 26.58 -9.39
N PRO A 405 1.56 25.45 -8.69
CA PRO A 405 2.46 24.31 -8.79
C PRO A 405 2.52 23.81 -10.24
N ALA A 406 3.74 23.65 -10.75
CA ALA A 406 4.04 23.22 -12.13
C ALA A 406 3.50 24.13 -13.26
N ASP A 407 2.98 25.33 -12.96
CA ASP A 407 2.28 26.18 -13.94
C ASP A 407 1.28 25.34 -14.75
N ALA A 408 0.42 24.58 -14.06
CA ALA A 408 -0.39 23.55 -14.68
C ALA A 408 -1.83 24.01 -14.95
N ASP A 409 -2.42 23.46 -16.01
CA ASP A 409 -3.86 23.47 -16.17
C ASP A 409 -4.45 22.22 -15.53
N LEU A 410 -5.49 22.39 -14.72
CA LEU A 410 -6.33 21.29 -14.24
C LEU A 410 -7.73 21.48 -14.78
N THR A 411 -8.30 20.44 -15.39
CA THR A 411 -9.72 20.38 -15.74
C THR A 411 -10.40 19.33 -14.89
N LEU A 412 -11.49 19.73 -14.22
CA LEU A 412 -12.42 18.81 -13.59
C LEU A 412 -13.71 18.80 -14.40
N GLU A 413 -14.13 17.63 -14.87
CA GLU A 413 -15.43 17.42 -15.50
C GLU A 413 -16.27 16.45 -14.67
N TYR A 414 -17.47 16.88 -14.33
CA TYR A 414 -18.48 16.09 -13.62
C TYR A 414 -19.65 15.84 -14.56
N ARG A 415 -19.89 14.57 -14.90
CA ARG A 415 -21.03 14.15 -15.72
C ARG A 415 -22.04 13.42 -14.84
N VAL A 416 -23.17 14.08 -14.59
CA VAL A 416 -24.24 13.64 -13.69
C VAL A 416 -25.41 13.10 -14.49
N ASN A 417 -25.87 11.90 -14.17
CA ASN A 417 -26.99 11.25 -14.84
C ASN A 417 -28.32 11.40 -14.09
N GLY A 418 -29.41 10.88 -14.68
CA GLY A 418 -30.74 10.86 -14.06
C GLY A 418 -30.89 10.03 -12.78
N GLN A 419 -29.93 9.15 -12.48
CA GLN A 419 -29.87 8.37 -11.22
C GLN A 419 -29.01 9.01 -10.12
N GLY A 420 -28.34 10.13 -10.40
CA GLY A 420 -27.45 10.83 -9.48
C GLY A 420 -26.02 10.30 -9.40
N ALA A 421 -25.63 9.34 -10.24
CA ALA A 421 -24.23 8.96 -10.42
C ALA A 421 -23.44 10.09 -11.11
N VAL A 422 -22.18 10.24 -10.71
CA VAL A 422 -21.26 11.30 -11.14
C VAL A 422 -20.00 10.66 -11.69
N THR A 423 -19.80 10.71 -13.00
CA THR A 423 -18.47 10.43 -13.57
C THR A 423 -17.60 11.65 -13.36
N VAL A 424 -16.50 11.48 -12.63
CA VAL A 424 -15.50 12.51 -12.35
C VAL A 424 -14.30 12.27 -13.26
N SER A 425 -13.93 13.26 -14.06
CA SER A 425 -12.70 13.26 -14.85
C SER A 425 -11.78 14.38 -14.37
N MET A 426 -10.51 14.05 -14.14
CA MET A 426 -9.46 14.95 -13.70
C MET A 426 -8.32 14.88 -14.71
N ASP A 427 -8.17 15.93 -15.52
CA ASP A 427 -7.10 16.09 -16.50
C ASP A 427 -6.11 17.15 -15.99
N PHE A 428 -4.88 16.74 -15.74
CA PHE A 428 -3.78 17.59 -15.27
C PHE A 428 -2.72 17.71 -16.36
N VAL A 429 -2.39 18.95 -16.74
CA VAL A 429 -1.42 19.27 -17.79
C VAL A 429 -0.39 20.25 -17.25
N PRO A 430 0.81 19.79 -16.82
CA PRO A 430 1.87 20.68 -16.37
C PRO A 430 2.50 21.40 -17.58
N LYS A 431 2.76 22.71 -17.44
CA LYS A 431 3.43 23.51 -18.50
C LYS A 431 4.89 23.79 -18.20
N SER A 432 5.33 23.49 -16.98
CA SER A 432 6.73 23.64 -16.56
C SER A 432 7.23 22.39 -15.84
N GLN A 433 8.55 22.24 -15.81
CA GLN A 433 9.19 21.22 -15.00
C GLN A 433 8.89 21.47 -13.52
N ALA A 434 8.46 20.42 -12.83
CA ALA A 434 8.17 20.45 -11.40
C ALA A 434 8.60 19.11 -10.78
N PRO A 435 8.84 19.09 -9.46
CA PRO A 435 9.22 17.85 -8.81
C PRO A 435 8.04 16.85 -8.81
N GLU A 436 8.35 15.61 -8.49
CA GLU A 436 7.40 14.52 -8.34
C GLU A 436 6.24 14.84 -7.39
N LEU A 437 5.15 14.10 -7.53
CA LEU A 437 3.93 14.26 -6.74
C LEU A 437 3.89 13.21 -5.62
N PRO A 438 3.51 13.57 -4.40
CA PRO A 438 3.26 12.58 -3.35
C PRO A 438 2.03 11.70 -3.63
N ARG A 439 0.97 12.32 -4.18
CA ARG A 439 -0.32 11.71 -4.46
C ARG A 439 -0.93 12.37 -5.69
N PHE A 440 -1.76 11.65 -6.45
CA PHE A 440 -2.62 12.23 -7.47
C PHE A 440 -4.02 11.64 -7.33
N GLY A 441 -4.98 12.43 -6.86
CA GLY A 441 -6.30 11.91 -6.48
C GLY A 441 -7.31 12.98 -6.10
N MET A 442 -8.39 12.53 -5.47
CA MET A 442 -9.46 13.36 -4.91
C MET A 442 -9.69 12.99 -3.44
N GLN A 443 -10.15 13.94 -2.64
CA GLN A 443 -10.49 13.74 -1.23
C GLN A 443 -11.88 14.31 -0.96
N ALA A 444 -12.69 13.56 -0.20
CA ALA A 444 -14.02 13.95 0.22
C ALA A 444 -14.13 13.94 1.76
N GLU A 445 -14.83 14.93 2.31
CA GLU A 445 -15.30 14.88 3.69
C GLU A 445 -16.74 14.35 3.70
N VAL A 446 -16.94 13.18 4.28
CA VAL A 446 -18.21 12.46 4.30
C VAL A 446 -18.82 12.48 5.70
N VAL A 447 -20.14 12.40 5.79
CA VAL A 447 -20.85 12.42 7.08
C VAL A 447 -20.44 11.25 7.99
N ARG A 448 -20.44 11.47 9.31
CA ARG A 448 -19.87 10.52 10.30
C ARG A 448 -20.56 9.16 10.35
N ASN A 449 -21.84 9.07 9.99
CA ASN A 449 -22.55 7.79 10.01
C ASN A 449 -22.09 6.85 8.90
N LEU A 450 -21.36 7.33 7.90
CA LEU A 450 -20.75 6.52 6.85
C LEU A 450 -19.41 5.95 7.36
N ASP A 451 -19.47 4.98 8.27
CA ASP A 451 -18.33 4.50 9.05
C ASP A 451 -17.76 3.15 8.58
N ARG A 452 -18.37 2.50 7.59
CA ARG A 452 -17.96 1.20 7.07
C ARG A 452 -17.51 1.28 5.62
N LEU A 453 -16.29 0.85 5.34
CA LEU A 453 -15.77 0.69 3.98
C LEU A 453 -15.78 -0.80 3.61
N THR A 454 -16.43 -1.11 2.49
CA THR A 454 -16.33 -2.42 1.83
C THR A 454 -15.70 -2.22 0.47
N TRP A 455 -14.73 -3.04 0.06
CA TRP A 455 -14.05 -2.87 -1.21
C TRP A 455 -13.68 -4.18 -1.88
N LEU A 456 -13.61 -4.15 -3.21
CA LEU A 456 -13.05 -5.22 -4.04
C LEU A 456 -11.65 -4.79 -4.49
N GLY A 457 -10.60 -5.41 -3.95
CA GLY A 457 -9.22 -5.04 -4.23
C GLY A 457 -8.24 -5.76 -3.29
N ARG A 458 -7.03 -5.22 -3.16
CA ARG A 458 -6.04 -5.79 -2.21
C ARG A 458 -6.43 -5.50 -0.76
N GLY A 459 -6.25 -6.48 0.12
CA GLY A 459 -6.58 -6.35 1.54
C GLY A 459 -6.19 -7.58 2.36
N PRO A 460 -6.65 -7.69 3.62
CA PRO A 460 -7.55 -6.75 4.31
C PRO A 460 -6.87 -5.49 4.87
N GLY A 461 -5.56 -5.54 5.13
CA GLY A 461 -4.80 -4.43 5.72
C GLY A 461 -4.34 -3.37 4.71
N GLU A 462 -3.62 -2.36 5.19
CA GLU A 462 -3.07 -1.31 4.34
C GLU A 462 -1.94 -1.81 3.43
N ASN A 463 -1.88 -1.27 2.22
CA ASN A 463 -0.90 -1.60 1.19
C ASN A 463 -0.62 -0.41 0.27
N TYR A 464 0.55 -0.39 -0.36
CA TYR A 464 1.08 0.73 -1.15
C TYR A 464 1.67 0.23 -2.47
N TRP A 465 1.99 1.14 -3.37
CA TRP A 465 2.43 0.81 -4.74
C TRP A 465 3.61 -0.17 -4.75
N ASP A 466 4.58 0.05 -3.87
CA ASP A 466 5.79 -0.75 -3.64
C ASP A 466 5.67 -1.75 -2.47
N ARG A 467 4.48 -1.93 -1.87
CA ARG A 467 4.25 -2.86 -0.75
C ARG A 467 2.85 -3.45 -0.78
N GLN A 468 2.61 -4.42 -1.65
CA GLN A 468 1.26 -4.91 -1.93
C GLN A 468 1.12 -6.42 -2.23
N THR A 469 2.18 -7.15 -2.56
CA THR A 469 2.04 -8.57 -2.97
C THR A 469 1.64 -9.48 -1.80
N GLY A 470 1.95 -9.06 -0.57
CA GLY A 470 1.43 -9.68 0.66
C GLY A 470 -0.07 -9.56 0.88
N TYR A 471 -0.81 -8.88 0.00
CA TYR A 471 -2.24 -8.60 0.14
C TYR A 471 -3.02 -9.17 -1.05
N PRO A 472 -3.80 -10.26 -0.87
CA PRO A 472 -4.58 -10.87 -1.95
C PRO A 472 -5.68 -9.93 -2.43
N VAL A 473 -6.06 -10.09 -3.70
CA VAL A 473 -7.27 -9.49 -4.25
C VAL A 473 -8.48 -10.24 -3.68
N GLY A 474 -9.43 -9.51 -3.12
CA GLY A 474 -10.64 -10.09 -2.52
C GLY A 474 -11.68 -9.03 -2.19
N ARG A 475 -12.77 -9.45 -1.53
CA ARG A 475 -13.78 -8.55 -0.98
C ARG A 475 -13.56 -8.42 0.51
N TRP A 476 -13.32 -7.19 0.95
CA TRP A 476 -12.97 -6.87 2.32
C TRP A 476 -13.93 -5.83 2.88
N THR A 477 -14.11 -5.82 4.19
CA THR A 477 -14.92 -4.82 4.89
C THR A 477 -14.27 -4.47 6.23
N GLY A 478 -14.43 -3.22 6.66
CA GLY A 478 -13.97 -2.76 7.97
C GLY A 478 -14.62 -1.45 8.35
N THR A 479 -14.71 -1.20 9.65
CA THR A 479 -15.08 0.11 10.20
C THR A 479 -13.90 1.07 10.12
N VAL A 480 -14.16 2.37 10.10
CA VAL A 480 -13.13 3.42 10.01
C VAL A 480 -11.99 3.27 11.04
N GLU A 481 -12.28 2.76 12.24
CA GLU A 481 -11.26 2.51 13.27
C GLU A 481 -10.40 1.26 12.99
N GLU A 482 -10.98 0.23 12.36
CA GLU A 482 -10.25 -0.99 11.95
C GLU A 482 -9.38 -0.75 10.70
N LEU A 483 -9.68 0.31 9.93
CA LEU A 483 -9.01 0.59 8.67
C LEU A 483 -7.70 1.39 8.81
N ILE A 484 -7.43 1.95 9.97
CA ILE A 484 -6.24 2.77 10.25
C ILE A 484 -5.19 1.98 11.05
N HIS A 485 -3.92 2.36 10.91
CA HIS A 485 -2.84 1.77 11.70
C HIS A 485 -2.24 2.80 12.68
N PRO A 486 -2.18 2.51 14.00
CA PRO A 486 -1.78 3.47 15.01
C PRO A 486 -0.24 3.54 15.21
N TYR A 487 0.50 3.86 14.15
CA TYR A 487 1.96 4.09 14.21
C TYR A 487 2.35 4.97 15.40
N VAL A 488 3.45 4.65 16.10
CA VAL A 488 3.90 5.36 17.32
C VAL A 488 3.94 6.87 17.09
N ARG A 489 4.60 7.28 16.00
CA ARG A 489 4.48 8.62 15.41
C ARG A 489 3.44 8.59 14.28
N PRO A 490 2.36 9.39 14.35
CA PRO A 490 1.37 9.48 13.29
C PRO A 490 1.93 9.85 11.92
N GLN A 491 1.37 9.25 10.87
CA GLN A 491 1.76 9.43 9.47
C GLN A 491 0.72 8.80 8.52
N GLU A 492 0.86 9.03 7.20
CA GLU A 492 0.03 8.39 6.17
C GLU A 492 -0.11 6.88 6.43
N ASN A 493 -1.37 6.42 6.44
CA ASN A 493 -1.76 5.05 6.74
C ASN A 493 -3.11 4.72 6.09
N GLY A 494 -3.44 3.43 6.02
CA GLY A 494 -4.75 2.96 5.60
C GLY A 494 -4.99 2.99 4.09
N ASN A 495 -3.97 3.09 3.25
CA ASN A 495 -4.15 2.99 1.80
C ASN A 495 -4.49 1.56 1.36
N ARG A 496 -5.32 1.41 0.32
CA ARG A 496 -5.57 0.14 -0.38
C ARG A 496 -5.44 0.37 -1.88
N VAL A 497 -4.58 -0.40 -2.55
CA VAL A 497 -4.35 -0.32 -4.00
C VAL A 497 -5.13 -1.37 -4.75
N GLY A 498 -5.21 -1.21 -6.07
CA GLY A 498 -5.84 -2.21 -6.94
C GLY A 498 -7.35 -2.33 -6.70
N VAL A 499 -8.00 -1.26 -6.26
CA VAL A 499 -9.42 -1.26 -5.89
C VAL A 499 -10.30 -1.06 -7.12
N ARG A 500 -11.16 -2.05 -7.36
CA ARG A 500 -12.14 -2.07 -8.44
C ARG A 500 -13.30 -1.12 -8.13
N TRP A 501 -13.85 -1.28 -6.93
CA TRP A 501 -14.87 -0.43 -6.35
C TRP A 501 -14.71 -0.42 -4.83
N ALA A 502 -15.17 0.66 -4.20
CA ALA A 502 -15.30 0.79 -2.75
C ALA A 502 -16.64 1.42 -2.38
N ALA A 503 -17.34 0.80 -1.44
CA ALA A 503 -18.63 1.22 -0.92
C ALA A 503 -18.45 1.69 0.53
N LEU A 504 -18.81 2.95 0.77
CA LEU A 504 -18.87 3.56 2.08
C LEU A 504 -20.33 3.63 2.53
N THR A 505 -20.65 2.97 3.63
CA THR A 505 -22.03 2.80 4.07
C THR A 505 -22.23 3.15 5.53
N ASP A 506 -23.46 3.53 5.87
CA ASP A 506 -23.95 3.52 7.23
C ASP A 506 -24.45 2.14 7.66
N ALA A 507 -24.94 2.04 8.91
CA ALA A 507 -25.48 0.81 9.47
C ALA A 507 -26.70 0.24 8.72
N SER A 508 -27.40 1.04 7.90
CA SER A 508 -28.52 0.58 7.07
C SER A 508 -28.08 0.03 5.71
N GLY A 509 -26.80 0.19 5.34
CA GLY A 509 -26.29 -0.10 4.01
C GLY A 509 -26.52 1.02 2.99
N SER A 510 -26.99 2.20 3.42
CA SER A 510 -27.08 3.39 2.58
C SER A 510 -25.72 4.08 2.52
N GLY A 511 -25.38 4.69 1.39
CA GLY A 511 -24.19 5.55 1.33
C GLY A 511 -23.71 5.87 -0.07
N LEU A 512 -22.40 5.79 -0.25
CA LEU A 512 -21.68 6.19 -1.46
C LEU A 512 -20.86 5.00 -1.97
N ILE A 513 -20.86 4.77 -3.27
CA ILE A 513 -19.95 3.82 -3.91
C ILE A 513 -19.11 4.53 -4.96
N VAL A 514 -17.83 4.18 -5.02
CA VAL A 514 -16.89 4.60 -6.06
C VAL A 514 -16.46 3.39 -6.87
N ALA A 515 -16.41 3.52 -8.20
CA ALA A 515 -15.93 2.49 -9.11
C ALA A 515 -14.90 3.06 -10.09
N GLY A 516 -13.78 2.35 -10.25
CA GLY A 516 -12.72 2.66 -11.21
C GLY A 516 -12.95 2.03 -12.59
N LEU A 517 -12.17 2.48 -13.56
CA LEU A 517 -12.11 2.00 -14.95
C LEU A 517 -11.55 0.57 -15.05
N ALA A 518 -12.08 -0.25 -15.97
CA ALA A 518 -11.42 -1.52 -16.33
C ALA A 518 -10.29 -1.34 -17.36
N PRO A 519 -9.34 -2.29 -17.37
CA PRO A 519 -8.21 -2.34 -18.31
C PRO A 519 -8.57 -2.24 -19.79
N GLY A 520 -9.69 -2.81 -20.23
CA GLY A 520 -10.08 -2.82 -21.64
C GLY A 520 -10.54 -1.48 -22.21
N ALA A 521 -10.68 -0.43 -21.39
CA ALA A 521 -11.16 0.87 -21.82
C ALA A 521 -10.05 1.88 -22.16
N LEU A 522 -8.76 1.54 -22.02
CA LEU A 522 -7.63 2.41 -22.35
C LEU A 522 -6.78 1.79 -23.47
N GLN A 523 -7.40 1.46 -24.60
CA GLN A 523 -6.72 0.86 -25.76
C GLN A 523 -5.84 1.84 -26.58
N SER A 524 -5.53 3.03 -26.05
CA SER A 524 -4.76 4.06 -26.79
C SER A 524 -3.79 4.84 -25.89
N TRP A 525 -2.98 4.13 -25.11
CA TRP A 525 -1.79 4.73 -24.49
C TRP A 525 -0.56 4.47 -25.39
N PRO A 526 0.35 5.44 -25.60
CA PRO A 526 1.55 5.22 -26.41
C PRO A 526 2.45 4.16 -25.78
N ALA A 527 2.80 3.14 -26.56
CA ALA A 527 3.69 2.03 -26.20
C ALA A 527 5.18 2.43 -26.06
N ASP A 528 5.49 3.66 -25.63
CA ASP A 528 6.87 4.17 -25.51
C ASP A 528 7.27 4.41 -24.04
N THR A 529 6.96 3.43 -23.20
CA THR A 529 7.61 3.27 -21.89
C THR A 529 8.33 1.94 -21.91
N THR A 530 9.63 2.00 -21.67
CA THR A 530 10.62 0.93 -21.61
C THR A 530 10.04 -0.41 -21.11
N PRO A 531 10.24 -1.53 -21.83
CA PRO A 531 9.78 -2.84 -21.37
C PRO A 531 10.46 -3.21 -20.03
N GLY A 532 9.69 -3.47 -18.97
CA GLY A 532 10.22 -4.10 -17.75
C GLY A 532 9.65 -3.70 -16.39
N SER A 533 8.94 -2.58 -16.22
CA SER A 533 8.58 -2.09 -14.87
C SER A 533 7.11 -1.75 -14.62
N VAL A 534 6.22 -2.03 -15.57
CA VAL A 534 4.76 -2.01 -15.33
C VAL A 534 4.20 -3.25 -16.00
N PRO A 535 3.59 -4.21 -15.27
CA PRO A 535 2.89 -5.31 -15.90
C PRO A 535 1.88 -4.73 -16.90
N GLU A 536 1.87 -5.26 -18.14
CA GLU A 536 0.89 -4.94 -19.20
C GLU A 536 -0.58 -4.99 -18.71
N ASP A 537 -0.81 -5.59 -17.54
CA ASP A 537 -2.10 -5.82 -16.90
C ASP A 537 -2.44 -4.91 -15.71
N TRP A 538 -1.72 -3.80 -15.45
CA TRP A 538 -2.05 -2.87 -14.33
C TRP A 538 -2.86 -1.63 -14.79
N PRO A 539 -4.18 -1.73 -14.95
CA PRO A 539 -5.06 -0.61 -15.31
C PRO A 539 -5.21 0.38 -14.16
N PRO A 540 -5.80 1.58 -14.38
CA PRO A 540 -6.04 2.55 -13.31
C PRO A 540 -7.18 2.08 -12.38
N TYR A 541 -6.89 1.07 -11.57
CA TYR A 541 -7.67 0.78 -10.38
C TYR A 541 -7.48 1.92 -9.37
N LEU A 542 -8.48 2.07 -8.50
CA LEU A 542 -8.47 3.08 -7.46
C LEU A 542 -7.44 2.73 -6.38
N CYS A 543 -6.88 3.76 -5.75
CA CYS A 543 -6.35 3.67 -4.41
C CYS A 543 -7.30 4.37 -3.44
N VAL A 544 -7.64 3.76 -2.30
CA VAL A 544 -8.61 4.34 -1.35
C VAL A 544 -8.15 4.23 0.10
N SER A 545 -8.53 5.23 0.90
CA SER A 545 -8.40 5.20 2.37
C SER A 545 -9.52 5.98 3.03
N LEU A 546 -9.87 5.61 4.27
CA LEU A 546 -10.90 6.26 5.07
C LEU A 546 -10.33 6.57 6.47
N TRP A 547 -10.44 7.83 6.90
CA TRP A 547 -9.90 8.27 8.19
C TRP A 547 -10.96 8.97 9.06
N PRO A 548 -10.87 8.83 10.40
CA PRO A 548 -11.69 9.59 11.32
C PRO A 548 -11.02 10.90 11.78
N TYR A 549 -10.04 11.39 11.01
CA TYR A 549 -9.29 12.62 11.25
C TYR A 549 -8.89 13.25 9.91
N THR A 550 -8.43 14.51 9.95
CA THR A 550 -7.93 15.17 8.74
C THR A 550 -6.48 14.79 8.46
N MET A 551 -6.03 15.04 7.22
CA MET A 551 -4.62 14.92 6.87
C MET A 551 -3.73 15.87 7.69
N ASP A 552 -4.24 17.06 8.05
CA ASP A 552 -3.53 18.02 8.89
C ASP A 552 -3.42 17.57 10.35
N ASP A 553 -4.46 16.92 10.89
CA ASP A 553 -4.39 16.28 12.21
C ASP A 553 -3.29 15.22 12.25
N LEU A 554 -3.20 14.43 11.17
CA LEU A 554 -2.23 13.36 11.02
C LEU A 554 -0.79 13.90 10.94
N ASP A 555 -0.56 14.95 10.15
CA ASP A 555 0.77 15.53 9.99
C ASP A 555 1.27 16.32 11.22
N ARG A 556 0.37 16.99 11.95
CA ARG A 556 0.74 17.77 13.15
C ARG A 556 0.97 16.92 14.39
N SER A 557 0.37 15.73 14.45
CA SER A 557 0.44 14.88 15.64
C SER A 557 1.80 14.19 15.73
N THR A 558 2.44 14.31 16.88
CA THR A 558 3.73 13.64 17.15
C THR A 558 3.54 12.28 17.83
N HIS A 559 2.41 12.07 18.47
CA HIS A 559 2.09 10.82 19.15
C HIS A 559 0.69 10.37 18.76
N ASN A 560 0.49 9.05 18.62
CA ASN A 560 -0.81 8.50 18.27
C ASN A 560 -1.93 8.91 19.25
N CYS A 561 -1.59 9.15 20.52
CA CYS A 561 -2.52 9.60 21.53
C CYS A 561 -3.07 11.01 21.30
N MET A 562 -2.39 11.83 20.50
CA MET A 562 -2.79 13.21 20.20
C MET A 562 -3.77 13.30 19.02
N LEU A 563 -3.97 12.21 18.26
CA LEU A 563 -4.82 12.22 17.08
C LEU A 563 -6.30 12.35 17.46
N PRO A 564 -6.98 13.45 17.08
CA PRO A 564 -8.40 13.60 17.38
C PRO A 564 -9.26 12.65 16.55
N ARG A 565 -10.50 12.46 16.99
CA ARG A 565 -11.58 11.89 16.18
C ARG A 565 -12.55 12.99 15.82
N ARG A 566 -12.76 13.22 14.53
CA ARG A 566 -13.62 14.28 14.00
C ARG A 566 -15.08 13.83 13.92
N ASP A 567 -15.96 14.80 13.73
CA ASP A 567 -17.41 14.60 13.54
C ASP A 567 -17.78 14.27 12.08
N PHE A 568 -16.80 13.83 11.29
CA PHE A 568 -16.88 13.43 9.88
C PHE A 568 -15.73 12.46 9.57
N HIS A 569 -15.78 11.84 8.40
CA HIS A 569 -14.67 11.03 7.89
C HIS A 569 -14.04 11.66 6.65
N VAL A 570 -12.76 11.38 6.44
CA VAL A 570 -12.02 11.79 5.24
C VAL A 570 -11.84 10.55 4.36
N PHE A 571 -12.41 10.58 3.17
CA PHE A 571 -12.30 9.52 2.18
C PHE A 571 -11.40 9.97 1.03
N ASN A 572 -10.27 9.30 0.85
CA ASN A 572 -9.33 9.54 -0.26
C ASN A 572 -9.63 8.57 -1.40
N ILE A 573 -9.64 9.08 -2.64
CA ILE A 573 -9.96 8.37 -3.87
C ILE A 573 -8.90 8.73 -4.91
N ASP A 574 -7.82 7.99 -4.94
CA ASP A 574 -6.62 8.34 -5.67
C ASP A 574 -6.47 7.52 -6.94
N TRP A 575 -5.86 8.13 -7.97
CA TRP A 575 -5.30 7.39 -9.08
C TRP A 575 -4.17 6.51 -8.56
N ASN A 576 -3.22 7.14 -7.87
CA ASN A 576 -2.16 6.45 -7.15
C ASN A 576 -1.46 7.42 -6.16
N GLN A 577 -0.56 6.85 -5.38
CA GLN A 577 0.32 7.53 -4.45
C GLN A 577 1.75 7.01 -4.67
N THR A 578 2.75 7.89 -4.63
CA THR A 578 4.17 7.48 -4.68
C THR A 578 4.44 6.42 -3.59
N GLY A 579 5.37 5.50 -3.81
CA GLY A 579 5.69 4.42 -2.87
C GLY A 579 6.06 4.90 -1.45
N VAL A 580 6.09 3.97 -0.51
CA VAL A 580 6.55 4.25 0.87
C VAL A 580 8.08 4.24 0.98
N GLY A 581 8.78 3.56 0.07
CA GLY A 581 10.23 3.35 0.12
C GLY A 581 10.66 2.53 1.33
N GLY A 582 11.93 2.62 1.68
CA GLY A 582 12.46 1.95 2.87
C GLY A 582 13.83 1.31 2.71
N ASP A 583 14.57 1.54 1.61
CA ASP A 583 15.98 1.14 1.55
C ASP A 583 16.74 1.72 2.76
N ASP A 584 16.53 3.02 3.01
CA ASP A 584 16.85 3.69 4.27
C ASP A 584 15.78 4.76 4.62
N SER A 585 15.92 5.39 5.80
CA SER A 585 15.06 6.51 6.23
C SER A 585 15.83 7.81 6.49
N TRP A 586 16.95 8.03 5.80
CA TRP A 586 17.81 9.23 5.94
C TRP A 586 18.30 9.83 4.61
N GLY A 587 17.78 9.36 3.49
CA GLY A 587 18.03 9.98 2.19
C GLY A 587 17.37 9.27 1.02
N ALA A 588 17.19 7.95 1.13
CA ALA A 588 16.59 7.13 0.09
C ALA A 588 15.16 7.59 -0.26
N ARG A 589 14.83 7.44 -1.54
CA ARG A 589 13.50 7.71 -2.07
C ARG A 589 12.89 6.38 -2.54
N PRO A 590 11.56 6.30 -2.68
CA PRO A 590 10.95 5.23 -3.45
C PRO A 590 11.63 5.14 -4.82
N HIS A 591 11.79 3.93 -5.34
CA HIS A 591 12.40 3.73 -6.66
C HIS A 591 11.56 4.40 -7.75
N ASP A 592 12.18 4.66 -8.89
CA ASP A 592 11.59 5.50 -9.95
C ASP A 592 10.27 4.90 -10.50
N GLU A 593 10.18 3.57 -10.59
CA GLU A 593 8.97 2.83 -10.98
C GLU A 593 7.78 3.04 -10.04
N TYR A 594 8.05 3.49 -8.80
CA TYR A 594 7.06 3.78 -7.77
C TYR A 594 6.90 5.28 -7.50
N THR A 595 7.41 6.14 -8.39
CA THR A 595 7.40 7.59 -8.24
C THR A 595 6.44 8.26 -9.24
N LEU A 596 5.58 9.16 -8.73
CA LEU A 596 4.69 9.98 -9.56
C LEU A 596 5.43 11.20 -10.13
N PHE A 597 6.20 11.01 -11.20
CA PHE A 597 6.86 12.15 -11.87
C PHE A 597 5.86 13.18 -12.41
N CYS A 598 6.21 14.47 -12.35
CA CYS A 598 5.32 15.53 -12.87
C CYS A 598 5.22 15.47 -14.40
N ARG A 599 4.15 14.84 -14.89
CA ARG A 599 3.79 14.70 -16.31
C ARG A 599 2.28 14.86 -16.48
N PRO A 600 1.75 14.91 -17.72
CA PRO A 600 0.30 14.90 -17.91
C PRO A 600 -0.33 13.65 -17.28
N TYR A 601 -1.39 13.86 -16.51
CA TYR A 601 -2.17 12.78 -15.88
C TYR A 601 -3.64 12.93 -16.26
N ARG A 602 -4.29 11.80 -16.54
CA ARG A 602 -5.72 11.71 -16.67
C ARG A 602 -6.26 10.63 -15.74
N TYR A 603 -7.22 11.01 -14.92
CA TYR A 603 -7.86 10.12 -13.96
C TYR A 603 -9.37 10.21 -14.09
N GLN A 604 -10.04 9.07 -14.10
CA GLN A 604 -11.49 9.00 -14.18
C GLN A 604 -12.04 7.90 -13.29
N PHE A 605 -13.11 8.20 -12.57
CA PHE A 605 -13.88 7.26 -11.75
C PHE A 605 -15.35 7.68 -11.71
N VAL A 606 -16.23 6.79 -11.26
CA VAL A 606 -17.66 7.10 -11.08
C VAL A 606 -18.03 6.97 -9.62
N LEU A 607 -18.70 7.99 -9.10
CA LEU A 607 -19.38 7.96 -7.81
C LEU A 607 -20.86 7.70 -8.03
N GLY A 608 -21.50 6.98 -7.12
CA GLY A 608 -22.95 6.78 -7.16
C GLY A 608 -23.54 6.58 -5.77
N PRO A 609 -24.85 6.85 -5.62
CA PRO A 609 -25.55 6.49 -4.40
C PRO A 609 -25.61 4.96 -4.25
N LEU A 610 -25.39 4.47 -3.04
CA LEU A 610 -25.69 3.10 -2.66
C LEU A 610 -26.95 3.07 -1.79
N ARG A 611 -27.90 2.19 -2.15
CA ARG A 611 -29.17 2.05 -1.44
C ARG A 611 -29.16 0.77 -0.59
N PRO A 612 -29.90 0.73 0.53
CA PRO A 612 -30.04 -0.47 1.36
C PRO A 612 -30.41 -1.70 0.53
N GLY A 613 -29.76 -2.83 0.82
CA GLY A 613 -30.00 -4.12 0.16
C GLY A 613 -29.49 -4.24 -1.28
N SER A 614 -28.82 -3.21 -1.82
CA SER A 614 -28.19 -3.29 -3.15
C SER A 614 -26.90 -4.12 -3.07
N ASP A 615 -26.63 -4.95 -4.07
CA ASP A 615 -25.31 -5.60 -4.21
C ASP A 615 -24.30 -4.59 -4.78
N PRO A 616 -23.22 -4.27 -4.04
CA PRO A 616 -22.18 -3.36 -4.53
C PRO A 616 -21.58 -3.74 -5.88
N ASP A 617 -21.51 -5.04 -6.21
CA ASP A 617 -21.00 -5.49 -7.51
C ASP A 617 -21.92 -5.08 -8.67
N GLU A 618 -23.23 -5.26 -8.50
CA GLU A 618 -24.20 -4.88 -9.52
C GLU A 618 -24.22 -3.37 -9.71
N VAL A 619 -24.18 -2.61 -8.62
CA VAL A 619 -24.11 -1.14 -8.68
C VAL A 619 -22.80 -0.70 -9.35
N ALA A 620 -21.66 -1.23 -8.93
CA ALA A 620 -20.37 -0.91 -9.54
C ALA A 620 -20.32 -1.26 -11.03
N ARG A 621 -20.91 -2.40 -11.44
CA ARG A 621 -21.04 -2.81 -12.85
C ARG A 621 -21.82 -1.75 -13.65
N ASN A 622 -22.97 -1.33 -13.16
CA ASN A 622 -23.81 -0.33 -13.83
C ASN A 622 -23.17 1.07 -13.86
N LEU A 623 -22.35 1.41 -12.85
CA LEU A 623 -21.57 2.64 -12.87
C LEU A 623 -20.45 2.57 -13.92
N ARG A 624 -19.76 1.44 -14.04
CA ARG A 624 -18.63 1.25 -14.94
C ARG A 624 -18.99 1.30 -16.42
N THR A 625 -20.20 0.90 -16.81
CA THR A 625 -20.65 1.03 -18.21
C THR A 625 -20.69 2.49 -18.70
N ARG A 626 -20.60 3.46 -17.77
CA ARG A 626 -20.57 4.89 -18.07
C ARG A 626 -19.16 5.43 -18.30
N LEU A 627 -18.16 4.67 -17.89
CA LEU A 627 -16.78 5.03 -18.15
C LEU A 627 -16.51 4.72 -19.61
N GLN A 628 -16.34 5.77 -20.41
CA GLN A 628 -15.96 5.61 -21.82
C GLN A 628 -14.44 5.58 -21.94
N PRO A 629 -13.89 4.72 -22.83
CA PRO A 629 -12.56 4.94 -23.37
C PRO A 629 -12.44 6.37 -23.87
N VAL A 630 -11.44 7.08 -23.39
CA VAL A 630 -11.15 8.42 -23.85
C VAL A 630 -10.66 8.29 -25.29
N ARG A 631 -11.50 8.60 -26.27
CA ARG A 631 -11.03 8.78 -27.65
C ARG A 631 -10.10 9.98 -27.66
N GLN A 632 -8.86 9.79 -28.09
CA GLN A 632 -8.06 10.92 -28.55
C GLN A 632 -8.73 11.45 -29.82
N ASP A 633 -9.41 12.59 -29.71
CA ASP A 633 -9.67 13.40 -30.89
C ASP A 633 -8.31 13.94 -31.35
N GLY A 634 -7.76 13.30 -32.39
CA GLY A 634 -6.53 13.73 -33.03
C GLY A 634 -6.65 15.18 -33.51
N LYS A 635 -5.69 16.00 -33.11
CA LYS A 635 -5.30 17.21 -33.83
C LYS A 635 -3.90 17.02 -34.38
#